data_AF-A0A417CFE1-F1
#
_entry.id   AF-A0A417CFE1-F1
#
_cell.length_a   1.000
_cell.length_b   1.000
_cell.length_c   1.000
_cell.angle_alpha   90.00
_cell.angle_beta   90.00
_cell.angle_gamma   90.00
#
_symmetry.space_group_name_H-M   'P 1'
#
loop_
_entity.id
_entity.type
_entity.pdbx_description
1 polymer ?
#
loop_
_entity_poly.entity_id
_entity_poly.type
_entity_poly.pdbx_seq_one_letter_code
_entity_poly.pdbx_strand_id
1 'polypeptide(L)'
;MIFCSKPQKFTWRNAITLLLLLTAGSILILLLIPSGSWFGSETDWYSQHVTIADYMRKNFYATGSLFPDFTGLGGGTNFFSLSYYGFMRPDVLISYLFPHVEMEWFIQGYAIFEILLGGGLLYYWLHRKGFSDFTSFACGFFYLSANCFFQAHRQIMFVNYLPFLLLAFLCLDRIFEHQEQDVYHIRPHIGLILSLFFCILHSFYFFPSCFLACILYISHLLPEHLKNVPARMQKKQKCKIWWNYIVDVSFAVSMNLFLLLPTGLSILGNKKDTGDSTSLLKILGVNPTLDSILYSPYGCGLTLFCLYALFLCIREKKTRKLAIAVFVLLFFDIFYWILNATLYVRPKCLIPFLPLILYLAAQALEGLRQKKIRHSLPLALLCAIPVIVQLIFLLHNQQIRHLVTADLVLLLVCASLGVFLEEKEITIPVSCWWINLGGLVLLLAIPSMLYLTKGQEEHYATIADESRDYFSREDLEACCENPQARFDVIEHPSNNSNYVITGEQNKSTLYSSISNSTYNTLVYDILQMPISIRNRVAMTADVNPFQEYLMGVRYIQTKADKVPAGYKTLLEKDGHILAENSNVLPIAYGSTALMTESEYDKLSSPQTLDTITNRTIVPDSPDNSENASDLSAAFLPYASQMKEYSLPADFLNHKTSKKDETVRRELPETLPASTILLLSFDVKYNGEKDMSITINGIRNRLSGSEAPYPNNNDTFYYMISSNEDMDALDIMFSRGEYKLTNIKAYTLPLSLLSHPGLVTFQEKGISGKEILNGSIDMPKDGYFVTSYTFSKGYIVCVDGKEAAPVQVNKAFLGFPLQKGAHEIQIEFHAPGKSLGAALSFVAFALLIFYNVAYGLRHKIMR
;
A
#
# COMPACT_ATOMS: atom_id res chain seq x y z
N MET A 1 -18.78 -31.55 15.89
CA MET A 1 -19.85 -31.14 14.95
C MET A 1 -21.27 -31.38 15.50
N ILE A 2 -22.20 -30.40 15.49
CA ILE A 2 -23.65 -30.68 15.65
C ILE A 2 -24.20 -31.37 14.38
N PHE A 3 -23.54 -31.12 13.25
CA PHE A 3 -23.73 -31.75 11.95
C PHE A 3 -22.40 -32.28 11.45
N CYS A 4 -22.17 -33.59 11.55
CA CYS A 4 -21.17 -34.29 10.78
C CYS A 4 -21.97 -35.23 9.89
N SER A 5 -22.39 -34.73 8.72
CA SER A 5 -22.78 -35.65 7.66
C SER A 5 -21.53 -35.98 6.85
N LYS A 6 -21.50 -37.17 6.27
CA LYS A 6 -20.45 -37.56 5.30
C LYS A 6 -20.30 -36.44 4.26
N PRO A 7 -19.08 -36.21 3.72
CA PRO A 7 -18.87 -35.20 2.69
C PRO A 7 -19.95 -35.34 1.59
N GLN A 8 -20.71 -34.27 1.40
CA GLN A 8 -21.82 -34.30 0.44
C GLN A 8 -21.26 -34.26 -0.98
N LYS A 9 -21.82 -35.10 -1.86
CA LYS A 9 -21.49 -35.03 -3.29
C LYS A 9 -22.00 -33.72 -3.85
N PHE A 10 -21.20 -33.10 -4.72
CA PHE A 10 -21.63 -31.94 -5.48
C PHE A 10 -22.49 -32.40 -6.66
N THR A 11 -23.72 -31.91 -6.74
CA THR A 11 -24.72 -32.30 -7.76
C THR A 11 -25.02 -31.14 -8.70
N TRP A 12 -25.74 -31.41 -9.79
CA TRP A 12 -26.19 -30.38 -10.73
C TRP A 12 -27.03 -29.28 -10.06
N ARG A 13 -27.85 -29.64 -9.06
CA ARG A 13 -28.63 -28.66 -8.28
C ARG A 13 -27.71 -27.69 -7.54
N ASN A 14 -26.62 -28.18 -6.95
CA ASN A 14 -25.64 -27.33 -6.26
C ASN A 14 -24.92 -26.41 -7.24
N ALA A 15 -24.65 -26.88 -8.46
CA ALA A 15 -24.08 -26.05 -9.52
C ALA A 15 -25.01 -24.88 -9.90
N ILE A 16 -26.32 -25.13 -10.01
CA ILE A 16 -27.31 -24.08 -10.26
C ILE A 16 -27.35 -23.08 -9.10
N THR A 17 -27.37 -23.55 -7.85
CA THR A 17 -27.36 -22.67 -6.66
C THR A 17 -26.10 -21.82 -6.60
N LEU A 18 -24.94 -22.41 -6.92
CA LEU A 18 -23.69 -21.67 -7.03
C LEU A 18 -23.75 -20.63 -8.14
N LEU A 19 -24.27 -20.96 -9.32
CA LEU A 19 -24.42 -20.01 -10.42
C LEU A 19 -25.30 -18.83 -10.00
N LEU A 20 -26.43 -19.07 -9.34
CA LEU A 20 -27.29 -18.00 -8.82
C LEU A 20 -26.56 -17.09 -7.83
N LEU A 21 -25.71 -17.66 -6.96
CA LEU A 21 -24.90 -16.90 -6.00
C LEU A 21 -23.90 -16.00 -6.73
N LEU A 22 -23.18 -16.55 -7.71
CA LEU A 22 -22.20 -15.80 -8.50
C LEU A 22 -22.86 -14.71 -9.34
N THR A 23 -24.02 -14.99 -9.93
CA THR A 23 -24.83 -13.98 -10.64
C THR A 23 -25.26 -12.86 -9.70
N ALA A 24 -25.72 -13.17 -8.49
CA ALA A 24 -26.09 -12.16 -7.50
C ALA A 24 -24.89 -11.28 -7.11
N GLY A 25 -23.71 -11.88 -6.85
CA GLY A 25 -22.48 -11.13 -6.60
C GLY A 25 -22.07 -10.23 -7.76
N SER A 26 -22.17 -10.76 -8.99
CA SER A 26 -21.85 -10.00 -10.21
C SER A 26 -22.78 -8.79 -10.37
N ILE A 27 -24.08 -8.94 -10.08
CA ILE A 27 -25.04 -7.84 -10.10
C ILE A 27 -24.69 -6.78 -9.05
N LEU A 28 -24.31 -7.17 -7.82
CA LEU A 28 -23.90 -6.20 -6.79
C LEU A 28 -22.69 -5.37 -7.22
N ILE A 29 -21.69 -6.01 -7.84
CA ILE A 29 -20.51 -5.31 -8.36
C ILE A 29 -20.91 -4.37 -9.50
N LEU A 30 -21.72 -4.83 -10.45
CA LEU A 30 -22.19 -4.00 -11.57
C LEU A 30 -22.99 -2.78 -11.11
N LEU A 31 -23.82 -2.93 -10.07
CA LEU A 31 -24.57 -1.82 -9.47
C LEU A 31 -23.69 -0.82 -8.71
N LEU A 32 -22.47 -1.24 -8.34
CA LEU A 32 -21.52 -0.39 -7.64
C LEU A 32 -20.81 0.58 -8.59
N ILE A 33 -20.51 0.12 -9.81
CA ILE A 33 -19.68 0.84 -10.78
C ILE A 33 -20.50 1.95 -11.45
N PRO A 34 -20.14 3.24 -11.28
CA PRO A 34 -20.78 4.32 -12.00
C PRO A 34 -20.57 4.20 -13.52
N SER A 35 -21.52 4.71 -14.30
CA SER A 35 -21.39 4.74 -15.77
C SER A 35 -20.12 5.49 -16.19
N GLY A 36 -19.33 4.89 -17.10
CA GLY A 36 -18.08 5.48 -17.59
C GLY A 36 -16.89 5.39 -16.61
N SER A 37 -16.98 4.56 -15.58
CA SER A 37 -15.92 4.38 -14.57
C SER A 37 -15.41 2.93 -14.50
N TRP A 38 -14.20 2.77 -13.98
CA TRP A 38 -13.61 1.48 -13.64
C TRP A 38 -14.13 0.95 -12.30
N PHE A 39 -14.00 -0.37 -12.05
CA PHE A 39 -14.14 -0.92 -10.70
C PHE A 39 -12.86 -0.67 -9.89
N GLY A 40 -12.60 0.60 -9.60
CA GLY A 40 -11.36 1.05 -8.98
C GLY A 40 -11.44 2.51 -8.54
N SER A 41 -10.93 2.81 -7.34
CA SER A 41 -10.86 4.17 -6.82
C SER A 41 -9.78 5.00 -7.53
N GLU A 42 -10.07 6.29 -7.74
CA GLU A 42 -9.14 7.24 -8.35
C GLU A 42 -7.86 7.42 -7.51
N THR A 43 -8.00 7.34 -6.19
CA THR A 43 -6.88 7.55 -5.28
C THR A 43 -6.05 6.29 -5.12
N ASP A 44 -6.43 5.38 -4.21
CA ASP A 44 -5.58 4.24 -3.86
C ASP A 44 -5.42 3.21 -4.99
N TRP A 45 -6.49 2.86 -5.70
CA TRP A 45 -6.41 1.81 -6.71
C TRP A 45 -5.65 2.25 -7.96
N TYR A 46 -6.00 3.42 -8.52
CA TYR A 46 -5.38 3.93 -9.74
C TYR A 46 -3.92 4.33 -9.51
N SER A 47 -3.66 5.21 -8.54
CA SER A 47 -2.32 5.75 -8.31
C SER A 47 -1.31 4.71 -7.77
N GLN A 48 -1.77 3.69 -7.04
CA GLN A 48 -0.87 2.70 -6.43
C GLN A 48 -0.91 1.37 -7.18
N HIS A 49 -2.07 0.72 -7.29
CA HIS A 49 -2.12 -0.66 -7.79
C HIS A 49 -2.02 -0.76 -9.31
N VAL A 50 -2.67 0.14 -10.05
CA VAL A 50 -2.60 0.16 -11.51
C VAL A 50 -1.27 0.75 -11.97
N THR A 51 -0.95 1.96 -11.51
CA THR A 51 0.22 2.72 -11.98
C THR A 51 1.54 2.00 -11.68
N ILE A 52 1.70 1.42 -10.48
CA ILE A 52 2.93 0.68 -10.14
C ILE A 52 3.03 -0.61 -10.95
N ALA A 53 1.92 -1.32 -11.16
CA ALA A 53 1.94 -2.54 -11.94
C ALA A 53 2.22 -2.26 -13.43
N ASP A 54 1.73 -1.14 -13.95
CA ASP A 54 2.06 -0.68 -15.31
C ASP A 54 3.55 -0.29 -15.41
N TYR A 55 4.10 0.43 -14.43
CA TYR A 55 5.53 0.71 -14.34
C TYR A 55 6.36 -0.59 -14.35
N MET A 56 6.01 -1.56 -13.51
CA MET A 56 6.71 -2.85 -13.44
C MET A 56 6.70 -3.58 -14.79
N ARG A 57 5.55 -3.57 -15.48
CA ARG A 57 5.39 -4.17 -16.81
C ARG A 57 6.23 -3.45 -17.86
N LYS A 58 6.14 -2.11 -17.93
CA LYS A 58 6.93 -1.29 -18.86
C LYS A 58 8.43 -1.50 -18.61
N ASN A 59 8.86 -1.56 -17.36
CA ASN A 59 10.25 -1.81 -16.99
C ASN A 59 10.72 -3.22 -17.41
N PHE A 60 9.87 -4.25 -17.24
CA PHE A 60 10.17 -5.59 -17.75
C PHE A 60 10.37 -5.60 -19.27
N TYR A 61 9.52 -4.91 -20.03
CA TYR A 61 9.64 -4.84 -21.49
C TYR A 61 10.87 -4.07 -21.96
N ALA A 62 11.26 -3.02 -21.24
CA ALA A 62 12.42 -2.23 -21.59
C ALA A 62 13.74 -2.95 -21.26
N THR A 63 13.82 -3.57 -20.08
CA THR A 63 15.07 -4.17 -19.55
C THR A 63 15.20 -5.68 -19.79
N GLY A 64 14.11 -6.38 -20.10
CA GLY A 64 14.04 -7.84 -20.11
C GLY A 64 14.11 -8.49 -18.71
N SER A 65 14.17 -7.70 -17.64
CA SER A 65 14.34 -8.20 -16.28
C SER A 65 12.99 -8.45 -15.60
N LEU A 66 12.68 -9.72 -15.32
CA LEU A 66 11.49 -10.09 -14.53
C LEU A 66 11.63 -9.67 -13.05
N PHE A 67 12.87 -9.62 -12.57
CA PHE A 67 13.20 -9.39 -11.18
C PHE A 67 14.29 -8.32 -11.09
N PRO A 68 13.99 -7.03 -11.35
CA PRO A 68 14.97 -5.95 -11.34
C PRO A 68 15.50 -5.65 -9.92
N ASP A 69 16.73 -5.14 -9.85
CA ASP A 69 17.35 -4.69 -8.58
C ASP A 69 17.08 -3.21 -8.30
N PHE A 70 17.04 -2.40 -9.34
CA PHE A 70 17.05 -0.95 -9.27
C PHE A 70 15.89 -0.34 -10.06
N THR A 71 15.35 0.76 -9.57
CA THR A 71 14.33 1.58 -10.24
C THR A 71 14.82 3.02 -10.33
N GLY A 72 14.57 3.69 -11.47
CA GLY A 72 14.83 5.12 -11.66
C GLY A 72 13.86 6.05 -10.91
N LEU A 73 12.84 5.51 -10.25
CA LEU A 73 11.88 6.27 -9.45
C LEU A 73 12.50 6.75 -8.12
N GLY A 74 11.96 7.83 -7.57
CA GLY A 74 12.33 8.33 -6.24
C GLY A 74 13.80 8.72 -6.12
N GLY A 75 14.37 9.27 -7.19
CA GLY A 75 15.80 9.59 -7.26
C GLY A 75 16.68 8.43 -7.71
N GLY A 76 16.16 7.22 -7.92
CA GLY A 76 16.98 6.05 -8.25
C GLY A 76 17.26 5.24 -6.98
N THR A 77 16.54 4.13 -6.79
CA THR A 77 16.56 3.38 -5.52
C THR A 77 16.34 1.88 -5.70
N ASN A 78 16.29 1.16 -4.59
CA ASN A 78 16.00 -0.27 -4.53
C ASN A 78 14.59 -0.56 -5.08
N PHE A 79 14.48 -1.44 -6.09
CA PHE A 79 13.21 -1.81 -6.72
C PHE A 79 12.21 -2.45 -5.73
N PHE A 80 12.71 -3.13 -4.70
CA PHE A 80 11.86 -3.73 -3.65
C PHE A 80 11.13 -2.71 -2.79
N SER A 81 11.42 -1.41 -2.93
CA SER A 81 10.56 -0.37 -2.37
C SER A 81 9.12 -0.45 -2.94
N LEU A 82 8.93 -0.96 -4.16
CA LEU A 82 7.62 -1.12 -4.79
C LEU A 82 6.90 -2.41 -4.40
N SER A 83 7.54 -3.32 -3.66
CA SER A 83 7.01 -4.67 -3.43
C SER A 83 5.69 -4.69 -2.66
N TYR A 84 5.44 -3.66 -1.85
CA TYR A 84 4.20 -3.53 -1.08
C TYR A 84 2.94 -3.50 -1.96
N TYR A 85 3.04 -3.04 -3.21
CA TYR A 85 1.87 -2.77 -4.07
C TYR A 85 1.58 -3.81 -5.16
N GLY A 86 2.33 -4.92 -5.20
CA GLY A 86 2.01 -6.04 -6.09
C GLY A 86 3.16 -6.67 -6.87
N PHE A 87 4.40 -6.47 -6.43
CA PHE A 87 5.54 -7.09 -7.11
C PHE A 87 5.41 -8.61 -7.10
N MET A 88 5.48 -9.22 -8.28
CA MET A 88 5.32 -10.67 -8.51
C MET A 88 3.92 -11.23 -8.21
N ARG A 89 2.91 -10.37 -8.04
CA ARG A 89 1.52 -10.83 -7.87
C ARG A 89 1.00 -11.43 -9.19
N PRO A 90 0.18 -12.51 -9.15
CA PRO A 90 -0.21 -13.23 -10.37
C PRO A 90 -0.92 -12.38 -11.43
N ASP A 91 -1.79 -11.44 -11.05
CA ASP A 91 -2.42 -10.49 -11.98
C ASP A 91 -1.41 -9.62 -12.73
N VAL A 92 -0.39 -9.13 -12.02
CA VAL A 92 0.71 -8.36 -12.61
C VAL A 92 1.55 -9.24 -13.55
N LEU A 93 1.85 -10.48 -13.15
CA LEU A 93 2.63 -11.39 -14.00
C LEU A 93 1.85 -11.85 -15.24
N ILE A 94 0.54 -12.06 -15.11
CA ILE A 94 -0.32 -12.43 -16.25
C ILE A 94 -0.40 -11.26 -17.23
N SER A 95 -0.46 -10.01 -16.75
CA SER A 95 -0.50 -8.84 -17.64
C SER A 95 0.76 -8.69 -18.50
N TYR A 96 1.89 -9.26 -18.06
CA TYR A 96 3.12 -9.26 -18.85
C TYR A 96 2.97 -10.10 -20.12
N LEU A 97 2.01 -11.02 -20.20
CA LEU A 97 1.73 -11.79 -21.41
C LEU A 97 0.94 -11.00 -22.46
N PHE A 98 0.42 -9.82 -22.10
CA PHE A 98 -0.51 -9.03 -22.92
C PHE A 98 -0.14 -7.53 -22.89
N PRO A 99 0.89 -7.11 -23.64
CA PRO A 99 1.39 -5.73 -23.59
C PRO A 99 0.39 -4.69 -24.11
N HIS A 100 -0.52 -5.10 -25.00
CA HIS A 100 -1.47 -4.20 -25.67
C HIS A 100 -2.77 -3.98 -24.89
N VAL A 101 -2.96 -4.65 -23.75
CA VAL A 101 -4.15 -4.51 -22.90
C VAL A 101 -3.78 -3.65 -21.71
N GLU A 102 -4.56 -2.61 -21.43
CA GLU A 102 -4.31 -1.68 -20.33
C GLU A 102 -4.35 -2.39 -18.96
N MET A 103 -3.60 -1.86 -17.99
CA MET A 103 -3.47 -2.52 -16.68
C MET A 103 -4.78 -2.53 -15.89
N GLU A 104 -5.61 -1.52 -16.08
CA GLU A 104 -6.92 -1.30 -15.50
C GLU A 104 -7.82 -2.53 -15.69
N TRP A 105 -7.82 -3.10 -16.91
CA TRP A 105 -8.55 -4.33 -17.23
C TRP A 105 -8.06 -5.55 -16.45
N PHE A 106 -6.74 -5.73 -16.33
CA PHE A 106 -6.19 -6.85 -15.57
C PHE A 106 -6.50 -6.73 -14.09
N ILE A 107 -6.20 -5.58 -13.49
CA ILE A 107 -6.34 -5.40 -12.04
C ILE A 107 -7.81 -5.50 -11.63
N GLN A 108 -8.74 -4.84 -12.33
CA GLN A 108 -10.17 -4.93 -11.97
C GLN A 108 -10.74 -6.33 -12.26
N GLY A 109 -10.39 -6.93 -13.40
CA GLY A 109 -10.93 -8.22 -13.83
C GLY A 109 -10.49 -9.32 -12.87
N TYR A 110 -9.23 -9.28 -12.44
CA TYR A 110 -8.70 -10.21 -11.45
C TYR A 110 -9.33 -10.01 -10.07
N ALA A 111 -9.50 -8.76 -9.61
CA ALA A 111 -10.18 -8.47 -8.34
C ALA A 111 -11.63 -9.00 -8.32
N ILE A 112 -12.39 -8.78 -9.41
CA ILE A 112 -13.76 -9.31 -9.55
C ILE A 112 -13.75 -10.84 -9.56
N PHE A 113 -12.82 -11.45 -10.30
CA PHE A 113 -12.64 -12.90 -10.34
C PHE A 113 -12.36 -13.46 -8.93
N GLU A 114 -11.46 -12.85 -8.15
CA GLU A 114 -11.12 -13.28 -6.80
C GLU A 114 -12.30 -13.18 -5.84
N ILE A 115 -13.09 -12.09 -5.90
CA ILE A 115 -14.30 -11.95 -5.08
C ILE A 115 -15.29 -13.09 -5.36
N LEU A 116 -15.58 -13.33 -6.64
CA LEU A 116 -16.51 -14.38 -7.07
C LEU A 116 -15.98 -15.78 -6.75
N LEU A 117 -14.69 -16.01 -6.98
CA LEU A 117 -14.02 -17.27 -6.63
C LEU A 117 -14.10 -17.52 -5.12
N GLY A 118 -13.84 -16.51 -4.29
CA GLY A 118 -13.95 -16.60 -2.85
C GLY A 118 -15.36 -16.95 -2.38
N GLY A 119 -16.39 -16.28 -2.91
CA GLY A 119 -17.79 -16.59 -2.60
C GLY A 119 -18.18 -18.02 -3.01
N GLY A 120 -17.72 -18.46 -4.18
CA GLY A 120 -17.95 -19.81 -4.67
C GLY A 120 -17.21 -20.89 -3.87
N LEU A 121 -15.96 -20.65 -3.49
CA LEU A 121 -15.17 -21.55 -2.64
C LEU A 121 -15.77 -21.67 -1.26
N LEU A 122 -16.27 -20.58 -0.68
CA LEU A 122 -16.97 -20.61 0.62
C LEU A 122 -18.24 -21.45 0.53
N TYR A 123 -19.08 -21.25 -0.49
CA TYR A 123 -20.27 -22.08 -0.72
C TYR A 123 -19.90 -23.55 -0.86
N TYR A 124 -18.90 -23.86 -1.68
CA TYR A 124 -18.43 -25.23 -1.91
C TYR A 124 -17.89 -25.88 -0.62
N TRP A 125 -17.11 -25.14 0.16
CA TRP A 125 -16.57 -25.59 1.44
C TRP A 125 -17.65 -25.90 2.46
N LEU A 126 -18.63 -25.01 2.62
CA LEU A 126 -19.77 -25.23 3.52
C LEU A 126 -20.64 -26.41 3.06
N HIS A 127 -20.89 -26.54 1.76
CA HIS A 127 -21.61 -27.69 1.21
C HIS A 127 -20.88 -29.02 1.51
N ARG A 128 -19.56 -29.08 1.28
CA ARG A 128 -18.72 -30.25 1.62
C ARG A 128 -18.77 -30.59 3.10
N LYS A 129 -18.87 -29.59 3.98
CA LYS A 129 -19.08 -29.78 5.43
C LYS A 129 -20.45 -30.33 5.82
N GLY A 130 -21.38 -30.39 4.86
CA GLY A 130 -22.70 -30.93 5.05
C GLY A 130 -23.74 -29.92 5.51
N PHE A 131 -23.49 -28.63 5.33
CA PHE A 131 -24.52 -27.59 5.48
C PHE A 131 -25.51 -27.65 4.31
N SER A 132 -26.76 -27.26 4.54
CA SER A 132 -27.76 -27.23 3.48
C SER A 132 -27.46 -26.14 2.44
N ASP A 133 -27.96 -26.32 1.21
CA ASP A 133 -27.82 -25.33 0.13
C ASP A 133 -28.25 -23.92 0.55
N PHE A 134 -29.33 -23.82 1.33
CA PHE A 134 -29.82 -22.55 1.85
C PHE A 134 -28.76 -21.85 2.73
N THR A 135 -28.19 -22.59 3.68
CA THR A 135 -27.21 -22.04 4.63
C THR A 135 -25.90 -21.70 3.91
N SER A 136 -25.44 -22.59 3.04
CA SER A 136 -24.25 -22.37 2.21
C SER A 136 -24.42 -21.16 1.29
N PHE A 137 -25.61 -20.98 0.68
CA PHE A 137 -25.92 -19.81 -0.14
C PHE A 137 -25.95 -18.52 0.70
N ALA A 138 -26.64 -18.51 1.83
CA ALA A 138 -26.74 -17.33 2.69
C ALA A 138 -25.37 -16.85 3.17
N CYS A 139 -24.51 -17.76 3.64
CA CYS A 139 -23.15 -17.41 4.06
C CYS A 139 -22.24 -17.05 2.88
N GLY A 140 -22.41 -17.70 1.72
CA GLY A 140 -21.77 -17.30 0.46
C GLY A 140 -22.13 -15.87 0.06
N PHE A 141 -23.39 -15.49 0.24
CA PHE A 141 -23.84 -14.13 -0.05
C PHE A 141 -23.30 -13.13 0.97
N PHE A 142 -23.29 -13.47 2.27
CA PHE A 142 -22.67 -12.62 3.30
C PHE A 142 -21.20 -12.35 3.03
N TYR A 143 -20.47 -13.30 2.43
CA TYR A 143 -19.13 -13.07 1.93
C TYR A 143 -19.14 -12.03 0.80
N LEU A 144 -19.92 -12.25 -0.26
CA LEU A 144 -19.97 -11.36 -1.43
C LEU A 144 -20.45 -9.93 -1.09
N SER A 145 -21.26 -9.77 -0.04
CA SER A 145 -21.76 -8.49 0.44
C SER A 145 -21.01 -7.95 1.66
N ALA A 146 -19.86 -8.54 2.04
CA ALA A 146 -19.09 -8.06 3.18
C ALA A 146 -18.43 -6.72 2.83
N ASN A 147 -18.57 -5.71 3.69
CA ASN A 147 -18.05 -4.37 3.41
C ASN A 147 -16.52 -4.33 3.29
N CYS A 148 -15.78 -5.35 3.75
CA CYS A 148 -14.34 -5.45 3.48
C CYS A 148 -14.01 -5.50 1.98
N PHE A 149 -14.93 -5.98 1.12
CA PHE A 149 -14.73 -6.01 -0.33
C PHE A 149 -14.79 -4.65 -1.01
N PHE A 150 -15.16 -3.59 -0.29
CA PHE A 150 -14.82 -2.22 -0.66
C PHE A 150 -13.32 -2.06 -0.98
N GLN A 151 -12.46 -2.81 -0.28
CA GLN A 151 -11.02 -2.77 -0.51
C GLN A 151 -10.60 -3.43 -1.82
N ALA A 152 -11.44 -4.25 -2.45
CA ALA A 152 -11.14 -4.88 -3.73
C ALA A 152 -11.01 -3.87 -4.88
N HIS A 153 -11.64 -2.70 -4.76
CA HIS A 153 -11.52 -1.59 -5.69
C HIS A 153 -10.75 -0.40 -5.09
N ARG A 154 -10.00 -0.60 -3.99
CA ARG A 154 -9.26 0.47 -3.30
C ARG A 154 -7.87 0.02 -2.85
N GLN A 155 -7.78 -0.80 -1.81
CA GLN A 155 -6.53 -1.37 -1.27
C GLN A 155 -6.56 -2.90 -1.43
N ILE A 156 -6.36 -3.36 -2.66
CA ILE A 156 -6.69 -4.74 -3.11
C ILE A 156 -6.01 -5.82 -2.26
N MET A 157 -4.81 -5.52 -1.75
CA MET A 157 -4.01 -6.41 -0.89
C MET A 157 -4.66 -6.76 0.45
N PHE A 158 -5.78 -6.11 0.81
CA PHE A 158 -6.49 -6.39 2.06
C PHE A 158 -7.42 -7.60 1.93
N VAL A 159 -7.78 -8.00 0.70
CA VAL A 159 -8.78 -9.04 0.43
C VAL A 159 -8.40 -10.07 -0.64
N ASN A 160 -7.47 -9.74 -1.55
CA ASN A 160 -7.08 -10.61 -2.68
C ASN A 160 -6.56 -12.01 -2.28
N TYR A 161 -6.01 -12.17 -1.07
CA TYR A 161 -5.57 -13.48 -0.56
C TYR A 161 -6.71 -14.41 -0.08
N LEU A 162 -7.94 -13.92 0.10
CA LEU A 162 -9.03 -14.67 0.74
C LEU A 162 -9.44 -15.97 0.01
N PRO A 163 -9.49 -16.04 -1.33
CA PRO A 163 -9.77 -17.30 -2.03
C PRO A 163 -8.74 -18.39 -1.70
N PHE A 164 -7.47 -18.01 -1.57
CA PHE A 164 -6.39 -18.94 -1.24
C PHE A 164 -6.44 -19.38 0.23
N LEU A 165 -6.90 -18.51 1.14
CA LEU A 165 -7.19 -18.91 2.51
C LEU A 165 -8.34 -19.94 2.60
N LEU A 166 -9.38 -19.79 1.77
CA LEU A 166 -10.45 -20.78 1.65
C LEU A 166 -9.95 -22.12 1.08
N LEU A 167 -9.06 -22.09 0.08
CA LEU A 167 -8.38 -23.29 -0.43
C LEU A 167 -7.54 -23.97 0.66
N ALA A 168 -6.86 -23.19 1.52
CA ALA A 168 -6.13 -23.72 2.66
C ALA A 168 -7.06 -24.46 3.64
N PHE A 169 -8.25 -23.92 3.95
CA PHE A 169 -9.25 -24.59 4.79
C PHE A 169 -9.80 -25.87 4.16
N LEU A 170 -10.06 -25.87 2.85
CA LEU A 170 -10.44 -27.08 2.10
C LEU A 170 -9.34 -28.16 2.16
N CYS A 171 -8.06 -27.78 2.07
CA CYS A 171 -6.94 -28.71 2.22
C CYS A 171 -6.83 -29.24 3.65
N LEU A 172 -7.02 -28.38 4.65
CA LEU A 172 -7.04 -28.79 6.06
C LEU A 172 -8.16 -29.81 6.31
N ASP A 173 -9.33 -29.65 5.71
CA ASP A 173 -10.40 -30.64 5.85
C ASP A 173 -10.02 -32.01 5.32
N ARG A 174 -9.45 -32.07 4.10
CA ARG A 174 -8.98 -33.32 3.51
C ARG A 174 -7.91 -34.01 4.36
N ILE A 175 -7.01 -33.23 4.96
CA ILE A 175 -5.99 -33.73 5.89
C ILE A 175 -6.63 -34.45 7.10
N PHE A 176 -7.78 -33.97 7.58
CA PHE A 176 -8.46 -34.49 8.76
C PHE A 176 -9.52 -35.58 8.43
N GLU A 177 -9.90 -35.76 7.16
CA GLU A 177 -10.84 -36.80 6.69
C GLU A 177 -10.19 -38.20 6.61
N HIS A 178 -10.87 -39.25 7.06
CA HIS A 178 -10.30 -40.61 7.18
C HIS A 178 -10.29 -41.45 5.89
N GLN A 179 -11.18 -41.19 4.92
CA GLN A 179 -11.35 -42.06 3.74
C GLN A 179 -10.44 -41.68 2.57
N GLU A 180 -9.97 -40.43 2.49
CA GLU A 180 -9.04 -39.97 1.46
C GLU A 180 -7.57 -39.95 1.93
N GLN A 181 -7.33 -40.49 3.13
CA GLN A 181 -6.03 -40.50 3.81
C GLN A 181 -4.94 -41.10 2.91
N ASP A 182 -5.18 -42.22 2.23
CA ASP A 182 -4.17 -42.89 1.40
C ASP A 182 -3.65 -42.06 0.21
N VAL A 183 -4.45 -41.12 -0.32
CA VAL A 183 -4.06 -40.26 -1.46
C VAL A 183 -3.45 -38.93 -1.00
N TYR A 184 -3.91 -38.38 0.13
CA TYR A 184 -3.45 -37.09 0.70
C TYR A 184 -2.51 -37.24 1.91
N HIS A 185 -1.97 -38.44 2.15
CA HIS A 185 -0.98 -38.72 3.19
C HIS A 185 0.42 -38.17 2.92
N ILE A 186 0.68 -37.70 1.69
CA ILE A 186 1.97 -37.16 1.26
C ILE A 186 2.23 -35.84 1.99
N ARG A 187 3.30 -35.79 2.79
CA ARG A 187 3.72 -34.62 3.57
C ARG A 187 5.16 -34.28 3.24
N PRO A 188 5.50 -33.09 2.74
CA PRO A 188 4.70 -31.86 2.67
C PRO A 188 3.44 -31.92 1.78
N HIS A 189 2.33 -31.32 2.26
CA HIS A 189 1.05 -31.32 1.53
C HIS A 189 0.99 -30.17 0.51
N ILE A 190 1.19 -30.49 -0.78
CA ILE A 190 1.28 -29.50 -1.88
C ILE A 190 0.10 -28.51 -1.89
N GLY A 191 -1.15 -28.98 -1.80
CA GLY A 191 -2.31 -28.08 -1.92
C GLY A 191 -2.35 -26.98 -0.84
N LEU A 192 -2.11 -27.35 0.42
CA LEU A 192 -1.98 -26.41 1.53
C LEU A 192 -0.79 -25.47 1.33
N ILE A 193 0.38 -25.99 0.93
CA ILE A 193 1.57 -25.18 0.70
C ILE A 193 1.34 -24.14 -0.40
N LEU A 194 0.77 -24.54 -1.54
CA LEU A 194 0.44 -23.62 -2.64
C LEU A 194 -0.60 -22.59 -2.22
N SER A 195 -1.62 -23.00 -1.45
CA SER A 195 -2.61 -22.06 -0.91
C SER A 195 -1.95 -20.99 -0.02
N LEU A 196 -1.08 -21.39 0.91
CA LEU A 196 -0.37 -20.46 1.79
C LEU A 196 0.67 -19.63 1.03
N PHE A 197 1.32 -20.22 0.02
CA PHE A 197 2.24 -19.52 -0.88
C PHE A 197 1.53 -18.36 -1.59
N PHE A 198 0.35 -18.60 -2.16
CA PHE A 198 -0.44 -17.55 -2.80
C PHE A 198 -1.02 -16.54 -1.80
N CYS A 199 -1.33 -16.92 -0.55
CA CYS A 199 -1.68 -15.94 0.47
C CYS A 199 -0.55 -14.92 0.68
N ILE A 200 0.71 -15.38 0.78
CA ILE A 200 1.88 -14.51 0.94
C ILE A 200 2.09 -13.66 -0.31
N LEU A 201 2.04 -14.27 -1.50
CA LEU A 201 2.32 -13.58 -2.76
C LEU A 201 1.33 -12.45 -3.07
N HIS A 202 0.05 -12.64 -2.72
CA HIS A 202 -0.97 -11.60 -2.86
C HIS A 202 -0.88 -10.53 -1.78
N SER A 203 -0.48 -10.92 -0.56
CA SER A 203 -0.34 -10.00 0.55
C SER A 203 0.60 -10.52 1.65
N PHE A 204 1.86 -10.12 1.59
CA PHE A 204 2.81 -10.46 2.67
C PHE A 204 2.48 -9.73 3.99
N TYR A 205 1.66 -8.68 3.96
CA TYR A 205 1.26 -7.97 5.16
C TYR A 205 0.29 -8.79 6.03
N PHE A 206 -0.67 -9.50 5.41
CA PHE A 206 -1.72 -10.24 6.14
C PHE A 206 -1.48 -11.74 6.30
N PHE A 207 -0.35 -12.29 5.82
CA PHE A 207 -0.05 -13.71 6.01
C PHE A 207 -0.02 -14.16 7.48
N PRO A 208 0.46 -13.36 8.47
CA PRO A 208 0.46 -13.80 9.88
C PRO A 208 -0.96 -14.07 10.39
N SER A 209 -1.91 -13.20 10.05
CA SER A 209 -3.32 -13.37 10.37
C SER A 209 -3.93 -14.58 9.65
N CYS A 210 -3.57 -14.83 8.38
CA CYS A 210 -4.00 -16.03 7.65
C CYS A 210 -3.53 -17.33 8.33
N PHE A 211 -2.27 -17.35 8.79
CA PHE A 211 -1.71 -18.51 9.50
C PHE A 211 -2.37 -18.71 10.85
N LEU A 212 -2.67 -17.63 11.58
CA LEU A 212 -3.43 -17.70 12.82
C LEU A 212 -4.85 -18.24 12.59
N ALA A 213 -5.53 -17.81 11.52
CA ALA A 213 -6.82 -18.38 11.11
C ALA A 213 -6.72 -19.90 10.88
N CYS A 214 -5.69 -20.37 10.18
CA CYS A 214 -5.43 -21.80 9.99
C CYS A 214 -5.15 -22.53 11.32
N ILE A 215 -4.38 -21.93 12.22
CA ILE A 215 -4.09 -22.47 13.56
C ILE A 215 -5.38 -22.63 14.38
N LEU A 216 -6.26 -21.63 14.37
CA LEU A 216 -7.57 -21.69 15.04
C LEU A 216 -8.44 -22.79 14.43
N TYR A 217 -8.42 -22.92 13.10
CA TYR A 217 -9.18 -23.96 12.41
C TYR A 217 -8.70 -25.38 12.73
N ILE A 218 -7.38 -25.61 12.69
CA ILE A 218 -6.76 -26.87 13.12
C ILE A 218 -7.14 -27.19 14.57
N SER A 219 -7.04 -26.19 15.46
CA SER A 219 -7.39 -26.33 16.87
C SER A 219 -8.87 -26.68 17.10
N HIS A 220 -9.75 -26.24 16.20
CA HIS A 220 -11.18 -26.58 16.19
C HIS A 220 -11.44 -28.02 15.71
N LEU A 221 -10.75 -28.48 14.66
CA LEU A 221 -10.93 -29.82 14.10
C LEU A 221 -10.30 -30.93 14.94
N LEU A 222 -9.15 -30.65 15.55
CA LEU A 222 -8.29 -31.62 16.22
C LEU A 222 -8.98 -32.46 17.31
N PRO A 223 -9.81 -31.89 18.22
CA PRO A 223 -10.45 -32.68 19.27
C PRO A 223 -11.38 -33.78 18.75
N GLU A 224 -12.12 -33.52 17.66
CA GLU A 224 -13.02 -34.52 17.08
C GLU A 224 -12.22 -35.61 16.36
N HIS A 225 -11.18 -35.24 15.63
CA HIS A 225 -10.30 -36.20 14.97
C HIS A 225 -9.63 -37.15 15.97
N LEU A 226 -9.16 -36.64 17.11
CA LEU A 226 -8.51 -37.47 18.13
C LEU A 226 -9.45 -38.48 18.79
N LYS A 227 -10.77 -38.29 18.77
CA LYS A 227 -11.73 -39.29 19.29
C LYS A 227 -11.73 -40.58 18.47
N ASN A 228 -11.39 -40.49 17.19
CA ASN A 228 -11.30 -41.65 16.30
C ASN A 228 -9.93 -42.34 16.37
N VAL A 229 -8.99 -41.81 17.17
CA VAL A 229 -7.63 -42.33 17.32
C VAL A 229 -7.49 -43.03 18.68
N PRO A 230 -6.88 -44.24 18.75
CA PRO A 230 -6.65 -44.94 20.01
C PRO A 230 -5.92 -44.05 21.04
N ALA A 231 -6.38 -44.06 22.29
CA ALA A 231 -5.88 -43.17 23.36
C ALA A 231 -4.34 -43.12 23.47
N ARG A 232 -3.68 -44.28 23.38
CA ARG A 232 -2.21 -44.40 23.42
C ARG A 232 -1.48 -43.62 22.30
N MET A 233 -2.15 -43.41 21.16
CA MET A 233 -1.59 -42.73 19.99
C MET A 233 -1.99 -41.26 19.88
N GLN A 234 -2.94 -40.78 20.70
CA GLN A 234 -3.49 -39.42 20.57
C GLN A 234 -2.41 -38.33 20.73
N LYS A 235 -1.52 -38.46 21.73
CA LYS A 235 -0.42 -37.49 21.93
C LYS A 235 0.51 -37.45 20.70
N LYS A 236 0.92 -38.62 20.21
CA LYS A 236 1.78 -38.75 19.02
C LYS A 236 1.11 -38.16 17.78
N GLN A 237 -0.17 -38.46 17.56
CA GLN A 237 -0.92 -37.95 16.42
C GLN A 237 -1.10 -36.43 16.48
N LYS A 238 -1.42 -35.89 17.67
CA LYS A 238 -1.47 -34.43 17.90
C LYS A 238 -0.15 -33.76 17.55
N CYS A 239 0.97 -34.26 18.08
CA CYS A 239 2.30 -33.71 17.78
C CYS A 239 2.62 -33.80 16.29
N LYS A 240 2.28 -34.92 15.64
CA LYS A 240 2.50 -35.12 14.20
C LYS A 240 1.74 -34.10 13.35
N ILE A 241 0.48 -33.81 13.67
CA ILE A 241 -0.34 -32.82 12.93
C ILE A 241 0.29 -31.44 13.02
N TRP A 242 0.66 -30.99 14.23
CA TRP A 242 1.28 -29.68 14.42
C TRP A 242 2.65 -29.58 13.74
N TRP A 243 3.48 -30.62 13.86
CA TRP A 243 4.77 -30.67 13.18
C TRP A 243 4.61 -30.58 11.66
N ASN A 244 3.68 -31.35 11.08
CA ASN A 244 3.42 -31.32 9.64
C ASN A 244 2.92 -29.94 9.18
N TYR A 245 2.07 -29.28 9.97
CA TYR A 245 1.63 -27.93 9.66
C TYR A 245 2.80 -26.92 9.69
N ILE A 246 3.70 -27.02 10.66
CA ILE A 246 4.93 -26.21 10.71
C ILE A 246 5.79 -26.46 9.47
N VAL A 247 5.95 -27.71 9.04
CA VAL A 247 6.69 -28.06 7.82
C VAL A 247 6.04 -27.43 6.59
N ASP A 248 4.71 -27.55 6.43
CA ASP A 248 4.00 -26.97 5.28
C ASP A 248 4.10 -25.43 5.25
N VAL A 249 3.93 -24.78 6.40
CA VAL A 249 4.12 -23.33 6.54
C VAL A 249 5.56 -22.94 6.20
N SER A 250 6.55 -23.70 6.67
CA SER A 250 7.97 -23.43 6.41
C SER A 250 8.29 -23.53 4.92
N PHE A 251 7.73 -24.51 4.21
CA PHE A 251 7.84 -24.59 2.74
C PHE A 251 7.22 -23.37 2.06
N ALA A 252 5.99 -23.00 2.42
CA ALA A 252 5.29 -21.86 1.81
C ALA A 252 6.05 -20.54 2.01
N VAL A 253 6.60 -20.31 3.21
CA VAL A 253 7.44 -19.13 3.52
C VAL A 253 8.77 -19.21 2.76
N SER A 254 9.45 -20.36 2.79
CA SER A 254 10.75 -20.52 2.12
C SER A 254 10.66 -20.32 0.61
N MET A 255 9.59 -20.81 -0.01
CA MET A 255 9.27 -20.59 -1.43
C MET A 255 9.02 -19.11 -1.77
N ASN A 256 8.66 -18.28 -0.80
CA ASN A 256 8.46 -16.83 -0.97
C ASN A 256 9.68 -15.99 -0.54
N LEU A 257 10.78 -16.58 -0.08
CA LEU A 257 11.97 -15.82 0.35
C LEU A 257 12.59 -14.98 -0.76
N PHE A 258 12.43 -15.34 -2.03
CA PHE A 258 12.85 -14.50 -3.17
C PHE A 258 12.24 -13.09 -3.09
N LEU A 259 11.01 -12.96 -2.57
CA LEU A 259 10.31 -11.70 -2.35
C LEU A 259 10.49 -11.21 -0.90
N LEU A 260 10.19 -12.07 0.08
CA LEU A 260 10.14 -11.68 1.50
C LEU A 260 11.47 -11.19 2.05
N LEU A 261 12.59 -11.82 1.66
CA LEU A 261 13.89 -11.46 2.22
C LEU A 261 14.36 -10.07 1.76
N PRO A 262 14.47 -9.78 0.44
CA PRO A 262 14.84 -8.45 -0.01
C PRO A 262 13.84 -7.36 0.39
N THR A 263 12.53 -7.64 0.36
CA THR A 263 11.51 -6.72 0.90
C THR A 263 11.72 -6.45 2.39
N GLY A 264 11.94 -7.48 3.20
CA GLY A 264 12.17 -7.33 4.64
C GLY A 264 13.42 -6.52 4.95
N LEU A 265 14.51 -6.73 4.21
CA LEU A 265 15.74 -5.95 4.34
C LEU A 265 15.55 -4.49 3.89
N SER A 266 14.76 -4.25 2.85
CA SER A 266 14.38 -2.90 2.43
C SER A 266 13.54 -2.18 3.50
N ILE A 267 12.58 -2.87 4.13
CA ILE A 267 11.80 -2.31 5.25
C ILE A 267 12.71 -2.00 6.45
N LEU A 268 13.60 -2.92 6.84
CA LEU A 268 14.50 -2.71 7.98
C LEU A 268 15.56 -1.63 7.72
N GLY A 269 15.91 -1.42 6.45
CA GLY A 269 16.84 -0.36 6.05
C GLY A 269 16.25 1.04 6.12
N ASN A 270 14.93 1.17 6.20
CA ASN A 270 14.22 2.45 6.20
C ASN A 270 13.50 2.69 7.53
N LYS A 271 13.56 3.92 8.04
CA LYS A 271 12.73 4.30 9.19
C LYS A 271 11.35 4.68 8.71
N LYS A 272 10.31 3.97 9.17
CA LYS A 272 8.93 4.35 8.90
C LYS A 272 8.49 5.38 9.94
N ASP A 273 8.13 6.57 9.49
CA ASP A 273 7.41 7.53 10.33
C ASP A 273 5.96 7.01 10.50
N THR A 274 5.70 6.36 11.63
CA THR A 274 4.37 5.84 11.96
C THR A 274 3.50 6.87 12.68
N GLY A 275 3.95 8.13 12.78
CA GLY A 275 3.40 9.10 13.72
C GLY A 275 3.69 8.72 15.18
N ASP A 276 3.10 9.47 16.12
CA ASP A 276 3.27 9.26 17.56
C ASP A 276 3.09 7.79 17.98
N SER A 277 3.96 7.33 18.89
CA SER A 277 3.89 5.98 19.45
C SER A 277 2.48 5.69 19.97
N THR A 278 1.86 4.60 19.51
CA THR A 278 0.53 4.19 19.96
C THR A 278 0.55 4.01 21.48
N SER A 279 -0.28 4.77 22.20
CA SER A 279 -0.28 4.74 23.67
C SER A 279 -0.61 3.34 24.22
N LEU A 280 0.01 2.97 25.33
CA LEU A 280 -0.22 1.68 25.99
C LEU A 280 -1.70 1.47 26.34
N LEU A 281 -2.40 2.55 26.72
CA LEU A 281 -3.83 2.57 26.99
C LEU A 281 -4.65 2.16 25.76
N LYS A 282 -4.27 2.63 24.57
CA LYS A 282 -4.93 2.24 23.31
C LYS A 282 -4.60 0.79 22.92
N ILE A 283 -3.38 0.32 23.21
CA ILE A 283 -2.98 -1.08 22.93
C ILE A 283 -3.73 -2.07 23.83
N LEU A 284 -3.89 -1.75 25.12
CA LEU A 284 -4.61 -2.59 26.08
C LEU A 284 -6.13 -2.32 26.09
N GLY A 285 -6.60 -1.47 25.17
CA GLY A 285 -8.00 -1.12 25.01
C GLY A 285 -8.87 -2.26 24.49
N VAL A 286 -10.15 -1.96 24.40
CA VAL A 286 -11.16 -2.81 23.79
C VAL A 286 -11.88 -2.03 22.70
N ASN A 287 -12.47 -2.77 21.77
CA ASN A 287 -13.28 -2.23 20.69
C ASN A 287 -14.78 -2.34 21.02
N PRO A 288 -15.39 -1.33 21.68
CA PRO A 288 -16.81 -1.37 22.03
C PRO A 288 -17.72 -1.23 20.81
N THR A 289 -17.22 -0.70 19.69
CA THR A 289 -18.02 -0.53 18.47
C THR A 289 -18.09 -1.85 17.71
N LEU A 290 -17.14 -2.76 17.93
CA LEU A 290 -16.99 -4.01 17.18
C LEU A 290 -16.98 -3.77 15.66
N ASP A 291 -16.45 -2.63 15.22
CA ASP A 291 -16.24 -2.31 13.81
C ASP A 291 -15.25 -3.29 13.12
N SER A 292 -14.54 -4.09 13.91
CA SER A 292 -13.76 -5.25 13.46
C SER A 292 -14.59 -6.34 12.78
N ILE A 293 -15.86 -6.49 13.14
CA ILE A 293 -16.81 -7.43 12.52
C ILE A 293 -17.98 -6.70 11.86
N LEU A 294 -18.48 -5.60 12.43
CA LEU A 294 -19.72 -4.94 11.99
C LEU A 294 -19.45 -3.77 11.04
N TYR A 295 -20.08 -3.81 9.85
CA TYR A 295 -20.33 -2.70 8.91
C TYR A 295 -19.12 -1.92 8.35
N SER A 296 -17.93 -2.03 8.94
CA SER A 296 -16.76 -1.25 8.52
C SER A 296 -16.05 -1.86 7.32
N PRO A 297 -15.67 -1.06 6.31
CA PRO A 297 -14.76 -1.47 5.24
C PRO A 297 -13.32 -1.79 5.71
N TYR A 298 -12.98 -1.41 6.93
CA TYR A 298 -11.66 -1.65 7.54
C TYR A 298 -11.70 -2.77 8.60
N GLY A 299 -12.83 -3.47 8.74
CA GLY A 299 -12.97 -4.73 9.46
C GLY A 299 -13.52 -5.81 8.53
N CYS A 300 -14.16 -6.86 9.06
CA CYS A 300 -14.80 -7.89 8.23
C CYS A 300 -16.04 -7.36 7.50
N GLY A 301 -16.68 -6.30 8.00
CA GLY A 301 -17.79 -5.64 7.30
C GLY A 301 -19.09 -6.45 7.22
N LEU A 302 -19.36 -7.32 8.20
CA LEU A 302 -20.57 -8.13 8.30
C LEU A 302 -21.70 -7.42 9.06
N THR A 303 -22.85 -8.09 9.17
CA THR A 303 -24.05 -7.60 9.86
C THR A 303 -24.22 -8.19 11.26
N LEU A 304 -25.19 -7.66 12.02
CA LEU A 304 -25.52 -8.11 13.37
C LEU A 304 -25.89 -9.59 13.43
N PHE A 305 -26.44 -10.16 12.37
CA PHE A 305 -26.72 -11.59 12.29
C PHE A 305 -25.47 -12.45 12.50
N CYS A 306 -24.31 -12.00 12.00
CA CYS A 306 -23.05 -12.73 12.18
C CYS A 306 -22.52 -12.61 13.61
N LEU A 307 -22.67 -11.44 14.26
CA LEU A 307 -22.32 -11.27 15.68
C LEU A 307 -23.25 -12.10 16.59
N TYR A 308 -24.55 -12.09 16.30
CA TYR A 308 -25.52 -12.91 17.02
C TYR A 308 -25.22 -14.40 16.89
N ALA A 309 -24.92 -14.86 15.68
CA ALA A 309 -24.49 -16.23 15.44
C ALA A 309 -23.22 -16.61 16.21
N LEU A 310 -22.26 -15.69 16.31
CA LEU A 310 -21.04 -15.87 17.11
C LEU A 310 -21.39 -16.10 18.59
N PHE A 311 -22.27 -15.27 19.17
CA PHE A 311 -22.72 -15.43 20.56
C PHE A 311 -23.51 -16.72 20.80
N LEU A 312 -24.37 -17.14 19.87
CA LEU A 312 -25.03 -18.44 19.94
C LEU A 312 -23.99 -19.57 19.93
N CYS A 313 -22.97 -19.49 19.08
CA CYS A 313 -21.89 -20.48 19.03
C CYS A 313 -21.03 -20.53 20.30
N ILE A 314 -20.94 -19.45 21.08
CA ILE A 314 -20.27 -19.48 22.40
C ILE A 314 -21.03 -20.40 23.37
N ARG A 315 -22.36 -20.45 23.31
CA ARG A 315 -23.16 -21.35 24.15
C ARG A 315 -22.97 -22.82 23.78
N GLU A 316 -22.72 -23.10 22.52
CA GLU A 316 -22.58 -24.46 22.00
C GLU A 316 -21.23 -25.10 22.32
N LYS A 317 -21.24 -26.20 23.10
CA LYS A 317 -20.01 -26.87 23.59
C LYS A 317 -18.99 -27.18 22.48
N LYS A 318 -19.46 -27.48 21.26
CA LYS A 318 -18.63 -27.91 20.13
C LYS A 318 -17.97 -26.74 19.38
N THR A 319 -18.57 -25.55 19.37
CA THR A 319 -18.03 -24.35 18.69
C THR A 319 -17.49 -23.31 19.67
N ARG A 320 -17.85 -23.42 20.95
CA ARG A 320 -17.50 -22.47 22.02
C ARG A 320 -16.06 -22.00 21.98
N LYS A 321 -15.09 -22.91 21.88
CA LYS A 321 -13.66 -22.54 21.92
C LYS A 321 -13.26 -21.67 20.73
N LEU A 322 -13.68 -22.05 19.52
CA LEU A 322 -13.42 -21.27 18.31
C LEU A 322 -14.13 -19.92 18.36
N ALA A 323 -15.41 -19.91 18.76
CA ALA A 323 -16.21 -18.69 18.87
C ALA A 323 -15.65 -17.71 19.90
N ILE A 324 -15.21 -18.19 21.07
CA ILE A 324 -14.54 -17.35 22.08
C ILE A 324 -13.22 -16.81 21.53
N ALA A 325 -12.39 -17.65 20.91
CA ALA A 325 -11.11 -17.21 20.37
C ALA A 325 -11.28 -16.12 19.30
N VAL A 326 -12.22 -16.31 18.36
CA VAL A 326 -12.53 -15.30 17.33
C VAL A 326 -13.10 -14.04 17.97
N PHE A 327 -14.02 -14.13 18.94
CA PHE A 327 -14.56 -12.95 19.62
C PHE A 327 -13.48 -12.16 20.37
N VAL A 328 -12.57 -12.84 21.07
CA VAL A 328 -11.44 -12.21 21.77
C VAL A 328 -10.53 -11.46 20.80
N LEU A 329 -10.22 -12.06 19.65
CA LEU A 329 -9.45 -11.38 18.59
C LEU A 329 -10.18 -10.15 18.05
N LEU A 330 -11.51 -10.21 17.93
CA LEU A 330 -12.33 -9.12 17.43
C LEU A 330 -12.53 -8.00 18.46
N PHE A 331 -12.40 -8.27 19.76
CA PHE A 331 -12.76 -7.33 20.82
C PHE A 331 -11.56 -6.61 21.47
N PHE A 332 -10.38 -7.25 21.55
CA PHE A 332 -9.22 -6.66 22.25
C PHE A 332 -8.20 -6.05 21.27
N ASP A 333 -7.83 -4.80 21.51
CA ASP A 333 -6.97 -4.00 20.63
C ASP A 333 -5.52 -4.51 20.55
N ILE A 334 -5.07 -5.25 21.58
CA ILE A 334 -3.73 -5.83 21.62
C ILE A 334 -3.48 -6.76 20.42
N PHE A 335 -4.50 -7.48 19.97
CA PHE A 335 -4.39 -8.35 18.80
C PHE A 335 -4.30 -7.56 17.52
N TYR A 336 -4.89 -6.35 17.47
CA TYR A 336 -4.80 -5.48 16.31
C TYR A 336 -3.36 -5.00 16.16
N TRP A 337 -2.75 -4.59 17.27
CA TRP A 337 -1.36 -4.14 17.30
C TRP A 337 -0.39 -5.26 16.91
N ILE A 338 -0.52 -6.45 17.52
CA ILE A 338 0.36 -7.60 17.24
C ILE A 338 0.26 -8.01 15.76
N LEU A 339 -0.96 -8.14 15.22
CA LEU A 339 -1.19 -8.62 13.85
C LEU A 339 -0.92 -7.56 12.78
N ASN A 340 -0.84 -6.28 13.13
CA ASN A 340 -0.29 -5.21 12.27
C ASN A 340 1.23 -5.04 12.47
N ALA A 341 1.94 -6.10 12.87
CA ALA A 341 3.39 -6.10 13.10
C ALA A 341 3.86 -4.98 14.05
N THR A 342 3.08 -4.70 15.10
CA THR A 342 3.36 -3.68 16.13
C THR A 342 3.36 -2.22 15.64
N LEU A 343 2.83 -1.96 14.44
CA LEU A 343 2.81 -0.60 13.86
C LEU A 343 1.67 0.27 14.41
N TYR A 344 0.45 -0.26 14.52
CA TYR A 344 -0.71 0.51 14.98
C TYR A 344 -1.88 -0.41 15.38
N VAL A 345 -2.84 0.16 16.10
CA VAL A 345 -4.11 -0.50 16.48
C VAL A 345 -5.16 -0.22 15.41
N ARG A 346 -5.34 -1.15 14.45
CA ARG A 346 -6.42 -1.08 13.44
C ARG A 346 -7.01 -2.47 13.14
N PRO A 347 -8.34 -2.60 12.99
CA PRO A 347 -9.00 -3.90 12.87
C PRO A 347 -8.82 -4.61 11.52
N LYS A 348 -8.26 -3.98 10.49
CA LYS A 348 -8.13 -4.58 9.14
C LYS A 348 -7.33 -5.89 9.10
N CYS A 349 -6.43 -6.09 10.06
CA CYS A 349 -5.70 -7.34 10.24
C CYS A 349 -6.60 -8.53 10.62
N LEU A 350 -7.89 -8.29 10.88
CA LEU A 350 -8.87 -9.31 11.24
C LEU A 350 -9.74 -9.79 10.07
N ILE A 351 -9.63 -9.16 8.89
CA ILE A 351 -10.30 -9.63 7.67
C ILE A 351 -10.02 -11.13 7.37
N PRO A 352 -8.81 -11.69 7.61
CA PRO A 352 -8.54 -13.12 7.43
C PRO A 352 -9.42 -14.06 8.27
N PHE A 353 -10.09 -13.58 9.32
CA PHE A 353 -11.01 -14.39 10.13
C PHE A 353 -12.42 -14.43 9.55
N LEU A 354 -12.73 -13.65 8.50
CA LEU A 354 -14.02 -13.63 7.79
C LEU A 354 -14.54 -15.04 7.48
N PRO A 355 -13.76 -15.98 6.89
CA PRO A 355 -14.30 -17.31 6.57
C PRO A 355 -14.62 -18.15 7.82
N LEU A 356 -13.89 -17.95 8.94
CA LEU A 356 -14.21 -18.62 10.20
C LEU A 356 -15.46 -18.05 10.87
N ILE A 357 -15.66 -16.74 10.79
CA ILE A 357 -16.89 -16.09 11.26
C ILE A 357 -18.09 -16.64 10.46
N LEU A 358 -17.97 -16.72 9.14
CA LEU A 358 -19.03 -17.25 8.27
C LEU A 358 -19.27 -18.75 8.47
N TYR A 359 -18.24 -19.53 8.81
CA TYR A 359 -18.40 -20.92 9.22
C TYR A 359 -19.18 -21.06 10.55
N LEU A 360 -18.93 -20.18 11.53
CA LEU A 360 -19.71 -20.13 12.76
C LEU A 360 -21.15 -19.64 12.50
N ALA A 361 -21.32 -18.67 11.60
CA ALA A 361 -22.63 -18.22 11.12
C ALA A 361 -23.43 -19.36 10.48
N ALA A 362 -22.80 -20.16 9.63
CA ALA A 362 -23.40 -21.35 9.04
C ALA A 362 -23.84 -22.36 10.11
N GLN A 363 -23.02 -22.59 11.14
CA GLN A 363 -23.40 -23.48 12.24
C GLN A 363 -24.58 -22.97 13.05
N ALA A 364 -24.61 -21.68 13.37
CA ALA A 364 -25.74 -21.07 14.08
C ALA A 364 -27.01 -21.15 13.23
N LEU A 365 -26.95 -20.73 11.96
CA LEU A 365 -28.09 -20.68 11.06
C LEU A 365 -28.69 -22.07 10.79
N GLU A 366 -27.84 -23.06 10.47
CA GLU A 366 -28.30 -24.45 10.29
C GLU A 366 -28.84 -25.02 11.61
N GLY A 367 -28.18 -24.73 12.73
CA GLY A 367 -28.61 -25.16 14.06
C GLY A 367 -29.98 -24.61 14.45
N LEU A 368 -30.25 -23.33 14.18
CA LEU A 368 -31.55 -22.70 14.41
C LEU A 368 -32.63 -23.31 13.51
N ARG A 369 -32.35 -23.44 12.20
CA ARG A 369 -33.31 -24.03 11.24
C ARG A 369 -33.69 -25.47 11.58
N GLN A 370 -32.74 -26.24 12.11
CA GLN A 370 -32.96 -27.61 12.54
C GLN A 370 -33.36 -27.74 14.02
N LYS A 371 -33.66 -26.62 14.70
CA LYS A 371 -34.04 -26.56 16.12
C LYS A 371 -33.04 -27.21 17.09
N LYS A 372 -31.77 -27.33 16.69
CA LYS A 372 -30.68 -27.84 17.52
C LYS A 372 -30.03 -26.76 18.37
N ILE A 373 -30.10 -25.52 17.90
CA ILE A 373 -29.75 -24.31 18.66
C ILE A 373 -31.06 -23.55 18.87
N ARG A 374 -31.20 -22.93 20.04
CA ARG A 374 -32.36 -22.12 20.39
C ARG A 374 -32.04 -20.64 20.27
N HIS A 375 -33.03 -19.86 19.86
CA HIS A 375 -32.95 -18.41 19.91
C HIS A 375 -32.77 -17.92 21.36
N SER A 376 -32.21 -16.72 21.48
CA SER A 376 -31.95 -16.06 22.76
C SER A 376 -32.08 -14.56 22.62
N LEU A 377 -33.16 -14.02 23.21
CA LEU A 377 -33.39 -12.58 23.24
C LEU A 377 -32.30 -11.81 24.03
N PRO A 378 -31.80 -12.30 25.19
CA PRO A 378 -30.71 -11.61 25.89
C PRO A 378 -29.44 -11.45 25.05
N LEU A 379 -29.08 -12.45 24.24
CA LEU A 379 -27.91 -12.33 23.35
C LEU A 379 -28.17 -11.38 22.17
N ALA A 380 -29.40 -11.31 21.68
CA ALA A 380 -29.77 -10.35 20.63
C ALA A 380 -29.70 -8.92 21.18
N LEU A 381 -30.17 -8.69 22.41
CA LEU A 381 -30.03 -7.41 23.11
C LEU A 381 -28.55 -7.06 23.38
N LEU A 382 -27.71 -8.04 23.70
CA LEU A 382 -26.27 -7.82 23.84
C LEU A 382 -25.62 -7.32 22.54
N CYS A 383 -26.10 -7.80 21.38
CA CYS A 383 -25.64 -7.32 20.06
C CYS A 383 -26.05 -5.86 19.80
N ALA A 384 -27.03 -5.31 20.51
CA ALA A 384 -27.46 -3.92 20.34
C ALA A 384 -26.44 -2.91 20.88
N ILE A 385 -25.64 -3.29 21.89
CA ILE A 385 -24.64 -2.40 22.52
C ILE A 385 -23.67 -1.80 21.49
N PRO A 386 -22.91 -2.58 20.70
CA PRO A 386 -21.97 -2.02 19.71
C PRO A 386 -22.66 -1.13 18.68
N VAL A 387 -23.89 -1.47 18.30
CA VAL A 387 -24.68 -0.72 17.32
C VAL A 387 -25.08 0.64 17.87
N ILE A 388 -25.56 0.69 19.11
CA ILE A 388 -25.91 1.94 19.79
C ILE A 388 -24.68 2.84 19.92
N VAL A 389 -23.53 2.28 20.30
CA VAL A 389 -22.27 3.04 20.36
C VAL A 389 -21.92 3.61 18.97
N GLN A 390 -21.99 2.80 17.91
CA GLN A 390 -21.73 3.28 16.55
C GLN A 390 -22.71 4.38 16.10
N LEU A 391 -24.01 4.23 16.39
CA LEU A 391 -25.05 5.19 16.02
C LEU A 391 -24.93 6.55 16.73
N ILE A 392 -24.37 6.55 17.94
CA ILE A 392 -24.16 7.77 18.74
C ILE A 392 -22.85 8.47 18.34
N PHE A 393 -21.76 7.72 18.14
CA PHE A 393 -20.42 8.30 18.08
C PHE A 393 -19.71 8.25 16.72
N LEU A 394 -20.05 7.30 15.82
CA LEU A 394 -19.25 7.05 14.61
C LEU A 394 -20.00 7.26 13.30
N LEU A 395 -21.27 6.86 13.25
CA LEU A 395 -22.03 6.86 12.00
C LEU A 395 -22.64 8.22 11.74
N HIS A 396 -22.05 8.96 10.80
CA HIS A 396 -22.50 10.29 10.39
C HIS A 396 -23.42 10.25 9.15
N ASN A 397 -23.23 9.29 8.24
CA ASN A 397 -24.07 9.14 7.04
C ASN A 397 -25.48 8.63 7.43
N GLN A 398 -26.50 9.43 7.13
CA GLN A 398 -27.90 9.14 7.48
C GLN A 398 -28.41 7.83 6.87
N GLN A 399 -28.07 7.52 5.61
CA GLN A 399 -28.52 6.29 4.97
C GLN A 399 -27.96 5.05 5.69
N ILE A 400 -26.67 5.07 6.03
CA ILE A 400 -26.04 3.97 6.77
C ILE A 400 -26.64 3.83 8.16
N ARG A 401 -26.94 4.94 8.86
CA ARG A 401 -27.63 4.91 10.17
C ARG A 401 -28.99 4.23 10.06
N HIS A 402 -29.78 4.52 9.02
CA HIS A 402 -31.06 3.87 8.80
C HIS A 402 -30.90 2.37 8.52
N LEU A 403 -29.94 1.97 7.70
CA LEU A 403 -29.67 0.55 7.40
C LEU A 403 -29.21 -0.22 8.63
N VAL A 404 -28.31 0.36 9.43
CA VAL A 404 -27.81 -0.23 10.69
C VAL A 404 -28.94 -0.35 11.73
N THR A 405 -29.82 0.64 11.80
CA THR A 405 -31.01 0.59 12.66
C THR A 405 -31.98 -0.50 12.19
N ALA A 406 -32.20 -0.60 10.87
CA ALA A 406 -33.03 -1.66 10.29
C ALA A 406 -32.45 -3.06 10.58
N ASP A 407 -31.13 -3.23 10.54
CA ASP A 407 -30.46 -4.50 10.87
C ASP A 407 -30.73 -4.92 12.32
N LEU A 408 -30.65 -3.94 13.24
CA LEU A 408 -30.95 -4.16 14.65
C LEU A 408 -32.41 -4.52 14.87
N VAL A 409 -33.35 -3.77 14.29
CA VAL A 409 -34.79 -4.05 14.39
C VAL A 409 -35.10 -5.43 13.82
N LEU A 410 -34.55 -5.75 12.65
CA LEU A 410 -34.77 -7.04 12.00
C LEU A 410 -34.25 -8.19 12.87
N LEU A 411 -33.04 -8.09 13.43
CA LEU A 411 -32.50 -9.09 14.34
C LEU A 411 -33.40 -9.28 15.58
N LEU A 412 -33.86 -8.19 16.21
CA LEU A 412 -34.70 -8.28 17.40
C LEU A 412 -36.07 -8.91 17.10
N VAL A 413 -36.67 -8.58 15.95
CA VAL A 413 -37.92 -9.20 15.48
C VAL A 413 -37.70 -10.69 15.21
N CYS A 414 -36.66 -11.06 14.47
CA CYS A 414 -36.34 -12.46 14.18
C CYS A 414 -36.05 -13.26 15.46
N ALA A 415 -35.28 -12.71 16.41
CA ALA A 415 -34.97 -13.38 17.66
C ALA A 415 -36.20 -13.54 18.56
N SER A 416 -37.04 -12.50 18.67
CA SER A 416 -38.27 -12.53 19.47
C SER A 416 -39.31 -13.50 18.88
N LEU A 417 -39.51 -13.45 17.56
CA LEU A 417 -40.38 -14.39 16.86
C LEU A 417 -39.85 -15.82 16.99
N GLY A 418 -38.55 -16.03 16.86
CA GLY A 418 -37.90 -17.33 17.08
C GLY A 418 -38.17 -17.89 18.48
N VAL A 419 -37.96 -17.09 19.53
CA VAL A 419 -38.26 -17.48 20.92
C VAL A 419 -39.75 -17.80 21.09
N PHE A 420 -40.65 -16.95 20.56
CA PHE A 420 -42.10 -17.18 20.64
C PHE A 420 -42.53 -18.48 19.95
N LEU A 421 -42.02 -18.76 18.75
CA LEU A 421 -42.31 -19.99 18.02
C LEU A 421 -41.75 -21.24 18.73
N GLU A 422 -40.59 -21.11 19.38
CA GLU A 422 -40.02 -22.16 20.22
C GLU A 422 -40.86 -22.43 21.47
N GLU A 423 -41.31 -21.39 22.17
CA GLU A 423 -42.19 -21.50 23.35
C GLU A 423 -43.56 -22.11 23.02
N LYS A 424 -44.11 -21.80 21.84
CA LYS A 424 -45.38 -22.34 21.36
C LYS A 424 -45.24 -23.70 20.66
N GLU A 425 -44.03 -24.27 20.60
CA GLU A 425 -43.70 -25.52 19.92
C GLU A 425 -44.12 -25.57 18.43
N ILE A 426 -44.30 -24.41 17.80
CA ILE A 426 -44.74 -24.31 16.41
C ILE A 426 -43.59 -24.76 15.50
N THR A 427 -43.83 -25.75 14.65
CA THR A 427 -42.84 -26.28 13.71
C THR A 427 -43.10 -25.75 12.31
N ILE A 428 -42.14 -25.00 11.77
CA ILE A 428 -42.15 -24.59 10.38
C ILE A 428 -41.35 -25.64 9.59
N PRO A 429 -41.95 -26.31 8.58
CA PRO A 429 -41.23 -27.28 7.78
C PRO A 429 -40.06 -26.64 7.04
N VAL A 430 -38.85 -27.18 7.23
CA VAL A 430 -37.63 -26.71 6.53
C VAL A 430 -37.76 -26.88 5.01
N SER A 431 -38.67 -27.73 4.53
CA SER A 431 -39.01 -27.93 3.12
C SER A 431 -39.92 -26.85 2.51
N CYS A 432 -40.49 -25.94 3.31
CA CYS A 432 -41.40 -24.91 2.81
C CYS A 432 -40.64 -23.83 2.03
N TRP A 433 -40.77 -23.84 0.71
CA TRP A 433 -39.92 -23.03 -0.16
C TRP A 433 -40.22 -21.53 -0.08
N TRP A 434 -41.48 -21.10 0.05
CA TRP A 434 -41.85 -19.68 0.17
C TRP A 434 -41.30 -19.04 1.45
N ILE A 435 -41.29 -19.78 2.56
CA ILE A 435 -40.74 -19.31 3.85
C ILE A 435 -39.22 -19.22 3.78
N ASN A 436 -38.56 -20.22 3.18
CA ASN A 436 -37.11 -20.14 2.93
C ASN A 436 -36.79 -18.94 2.02
N LEU A 437 -37.56 -18.71 0.96
CA LEU A 437 -37.35 -17.56 0.07
C LEU A 437 -37.53 -16.23 0.81
N GLY A 438 -38.61 -16.07 1.59
CA GLY A 438 -38.83 -14.86 2.40
C GLY A 438 -37.72 -14.65 3.45
N GLY A 439 -37.30 -15.71 4.14
CA GLY A 439 -36.19 -15.65 5.09
C GLY A 439 -34.85 -15.29 4.42
N LEU A 440 -34.61 -15.79 3.21
CA LEU A 440 -33.45 -15.43 2.41
C LEU A 440 -33.49 -13.94 2.06
N VAL A 441 -34.59 -13.44 1.48
CA VAL A 441 -34.74 -12.01 1.14
C VAL A 441 -34.47 -11.11 2.35
N LEU A 442 -35.00 -11.45 3.53
CA LEU A 442 -34.76 -10.69 4.76
C LEU A 442 -33.28 -10.70 5.18
N LEU A 443 -32.61 -11.85 5.11
CA LEU A 443 -31.19 -11.97 5.46
C LEU A 443 -30.29 -11.21 4.48
N LEU A 444 -30.63 -11.18 3.19
CA LEU A 444 -29.74 -10.66 2.15
C LEU A 444 -29.91 -9.16 1.88
N ALA A 445 -31.11 -8.60 2.09
CA ALA A 445 -31.42 -7.22 1.73
C ALA A 445 -30.49 -6.21 2.41
N ILE A 446 -30.34 -6.28 3.73
CA ILE A 446 -29.56 -5.32 4.50
C ILE A 446 -28.06 -5.38 4.16
N PRO A 447 -27.39 -6.56 4.16
CA PRO A 447 -26.00 -6.67 3.71
C PRO A 447 -25.78 -6.09 2.31
N SER A 448 -26.66 -6.37 1.34
CA SER A 448 -26.52 -5.83 -0.02
C SER A 448 -26.60 -4.31 -0.07
N MET A 449 -27.57 -3.71 0.65
CA MET A 449 -27.72 -2.26 0.67
C MET A 449 -26.55 -1.59 1.38
N LEU A 450 -26.05 -2.18 2.47
CA LEU A 450 -24.86 -1.66 3.16
C LEU A 450 -23.62 -1.68 2.26
N TYR A 451 -23.41 -2.77 1.53
CA TYR A 451 -22.33 -2.89 0.56
C TYR A 451 -22.41 -1.82 -0.53
N LEU A 452 -23.60 -1.66 -1.15
CA LEU A 452 -23.82 -0.67 -2.21
C LEU A 452 -23.67 0.76 -1.69
N THR A 453 -24.32 1.11 -0.57
CA THR A 453 -24.23 2.45 0.01
C THR A 453 -22.80 2.80 0.42
N LYS A 454 -22.03 1.83 0.93
CA LYS A 454 -20.62 2.06 1.28
C LYS A 454 -19.74 2.24 0.05
N GLY A 455 -19.91 1.41 -0.98
CA GLY A 455 -19.14 1.56 -2.21
C GLY A 455 -19.47 2.84 -2.98
N GLN A 456 -20.68 3.39 -2.84
CA GLN A 456 -21.08 4.68 -3.41
C GLN A 456 -20.43 5.90 -2.71
N GLU A 457 -19.80 5.73 -1.54
CA GLU A 457 -19.04 6.81 -0.88
C GLU A 457 -17.66 7.05 -1.54
N GLU A 458 -17.24 6.20 -2.49
CA GLU A 458 -15.92 6.27 -3.13
C GLU A 458 -15.95 7.05 -4.46
N HIS A 459 -14.83 7.70 -4.77
CA HIS A 459 -14.59 8.30 -6.08
C HIS A 459 -13.92 7.28 -7.00
N TYR A 460 -14.66 6.81 -8.00
CA TYR A 460 -14.18 5.84 -8.98
C TYR A 460 -13.38 6.53 -10.10
N ALA A 461 -12.31 5.87 -10.55
CA ALA A 461 -11.51 6.32 -11.68
C ALA A 461 -12.34 6.27 -12.97
N THR A 462 -12.27 7.32 -13.78
CA THR A 462 -12.95 7.42 -15.07
C THR A 462 -12.22 6.59 -16.14
N ILE A 463 -12.98 6.09 -17.13
CA ILE A 463 -12.40 5.39 -18.29
C ILE A 463 -11.69 6.37 -19.22
N ALA A 464 -12.25 7.57 -19.41
CA ALA A 464 -11.54 8.67 -20.03
C ALA A 464 -10.56 9.24 -18.98
N ASP A 465 -9.31 8.76 -19.00
CA ASP A 465 -8.26 9.34 -18.15
C ASP A 465 -7.74 10.64 -18.79
N GLU A 466 -7.99 11.75 -18.12
CA GLU A 466 -7.47 13.06 -18.49
C GLU A 466 -6.40 13.51 -17.48
N SER A 467 -5.62 12.61 -16.88
CA SER A 467 -4.65 12.97 -15.83
C SER A 467 -3.17 12.85 -16.22
N ARG A 468 -2.82 12.13 -17.31
CA ARG A 468 -1.40 11.84 -17.61
C ARG A 468 -0.98 11.53 -19.04
N ASP A 469 -1.84 10.95 -19.88
CA ASP A 469 -1.45 10.43 -21.21
C ASP A 469 -1.46 11.47 -22.35
N TYR A 470 -0.90 12.67 -22.13
CA TYR A 470 -0.88 13.74 -23.14
C TYR A 470 0.31 13.64 -24.12
N PHE A 471 1.44 13.09 -23.66
CA PHE A 471 2.65 12.92 -24.45
C PHE A 471 2.98 11.44 -24.63
N SER A 472 3.26 11.08 -25.88
CA SER A 472 3.60 9.71 -26.30
C SER A 472 5.10 9.43 -26.18
N ARG A 473 5.48 8.15 -26.30
CA ARG A 473 6.88 7.75 -26.36
C ARG A 473 7.60 8.43 -27.53
N GLU A 474 6.93 8.55 -28.68
CA GLU A 474 7.46 9.16 -29.88
C GLU A 474 7.71 10.67 -29.68
N ASP A 475 6.86 11.35 -28.92
CA ASP A 475 7.09 12.77 -28.58
C ASP A 475 8.37 12.93 -27.75
N LEU A 476 8.58 12.06 -26.76
CA LEU A 476 9.77 12.09 -25.92
C LEU A 476 11.03 11.77 -26.74
N GLU A 477 10.99 10.77 -27.61
CA GLU A 477 12.13 10.43 -28.48
C GLU A 477 12.46 11.55 -29.47
N ALA A 478 11.47 12.34 -29.90
CA ALA A 478 11.68 13.47 -30.81
C ALA A 478 12.17 14.74 -30.12
N CYS A 479 11.74 15.01 -28.88
CA CYS A 479 11.97 16.29 -28.20
C CYS A 479 12.99 16.23 -27.05
N CYS A 480 13.19 15.07 -26.41
CA CYS A 480 14.09 14.94 -25.26
C CYS A 480 15.46 14.39 -25.69
N GLU A 481 16.42 15.28 -25.91
CA GLU A 481 17.79 14.92 -26.33
C GLU A 481 18.54 13.99 -25.36
N ASN A 482 18.23 14.06 -24.06
CA ASN A 482 18.81 13.18 -23.05
C ASN A 482 17.73 12.33 -22.35
N PRO A 483 17.37 11.15 -22.90
CA PRO A 483 16.36 10.28 -22.33
C PRO A 483 16.67 9.77 -20.91
N GLN A 484 17.94 9.81 -20.49
CA GLN A 484 18.35 9.39 -19.15
C GLN A 484 18.14 10.47 -18.09
N ALA A 485 17.98 11.75 -18.49
CA ALA A 485 17.69 12.83 -17.55
C ALA A 485 16.34 12.64 -16.85
N ARG A 486 16.15 13.27 -15.69
CA ARG A 486 14.90 13.10 -14.93
C ARG A 486 13.74 13.80 -15.62
N PHE A 487 12.60 13.11 -15.60
CA PHE A 487 11.33 13.57 -16.13
C PHE A 487 10.26 13.55 -15.04
N ASP A 488 9.76 14.70 -14.61
CA ASP A 488 8.71 14.80 -13.61
C ASP A 488 7.37 15.27 -14.21
N VAL A 489 6.27 14.89 -13.58
CA VAL A 489 4.92 15.28 -13.99
C VAL A 489 4.32 16.07 -12.83
N ILE A 490 4.13 17.37 -13.02
CA ILE A 490 3.60 18.30 -12.00
C ILE A 490 2.07 18.20 -11.93
N GLU A 491 1.43 17.79 -13.02
CA GLU A 491 -0.02 17.60 -13.09
C GLU A 491 -0.45 16.35 -12.29
N HIS A 492 -1.60 16.45 -11.62
CA HIS A 492 -2.18 15.36 -10.81
C HIS A 492 -1.13 14.59 -9.98
N PRO A 493 -0.36 15.29 -9.11
CA PRO A 493 0.88 14.75 -8.52
C PRO A 493 0.71 13.45 -7.75
N SER A 494 -0.46 13.25 -7.11
CA SER A 494 -0.79 12.01 -6.42
C SER A 494 -0.92 10.81 -7.37
N ASN A 495 -1.48 11.01 -8.56
CA ASN A 495 -1.69 9.95 -9.56
C ASN A 495 -0.40 9.66 -10.34
N ASN A 496 0.47 10.65 -10.48
CA ASN A 496 1.62 10.58 -11.38
C ASN A 496 2.98 10.35 -10.69
N SER A 497 2.99 10.14 -9.36
CA SER A 497 4.22 9.91 -8.59
C SER A 497 5.03 8.70 -9.07
N ASN A 498 4.37 7.65 -9.56
CA ASN A 498 5.01 6.44 -10.08
C ASN A 498 4.74 6.23 -11.57
N TYR A 499 4.02 7.16 -12.20
CA TYR A 499 3.67 7.05 -13.61
C TYR A 499 4.89 7.36 -14.48
N VAL A 500 5.08 6.51 -15.48
CA VAL A 500 6.09 6.68 -16.52
C VAL A 500 5.46 6.45 -17.89
N ILE A 501 5.96 7.17 -18.87
CA ILE A 501 5.68 6.96 -20.29
C ILE A 501 6.54 5.80 -20.79
N THR A 502 7.82 5.74 -20.39
CA THR A 502 8.78 4.70 -20.77
C THR A 502 9.23 3.87 -19.55
N GLY A 503 9.53 2.59 -19.75
CA GLY A 503 9.90 1.67 -18.66
C GLY A 503 11.22 1.98 -17.93
N GLU A 504 12.02 2.88 -18.47
CA GLU A 504 13.38 3.22 -17.99
C GLU A 504 13.52 4.68 -17.54
N GLN A 505 12.42 5.44 -17.54
CA GLN A 505 12.42 6.83 -17.11
C GLN A 505 12.90 7.00 -15.66
N ASN A 506 13.76 8.00 -15.46
CA ASN A 506 14.18 8.46 -14.14
C ASN A 506 13.25 9.57 -13.63
N LYS A 507 12.83 9.50 -12.36
CA LYS A 507 11.95 10.50 -11.73
C LYS A 507 12.49 10.91 -10.37
N SER A 508 12.18 12.12 -9.93
CA SER A 508 12.44 12.51 -8.54
C SER A 508 11.36 11.96 -7.60
N THR A 509 10.18 11.65 -8.13
CA THR A 509 8.99 11.24 -7.38
C THR A 509 8.92 9.75 -7.10
N LEU A 510 8.29 9.38 -5.98
CA LEU A 510 7.95 8.01 -5.64
C LEU A 510 6.86 7.98 -4.56
N TYR A 511 5.78 7.28 -4.84
CA TYR A 511 4.87 6.73 -3.86
C TYR A 511 5.35 5.33 -3.47
N SER A 512 5.73 5.15 -2.21
CA SER A 512 5.96 3.82 -1.65
C SER A 512 5.80 3.79 -0.12
N SER A 513 5.19 2.71 0.39
CA SER A 513 5.13 2.40 1.83
C SER A 513 6.47 1.93 2.44
N ILE A 514 7.50 1.75 1.60
CA ILE A 514 8.87 1.29 1.90
C ILE A 514 9.88 2.26 1.26
N SER A 515 9.52 3.55 1.14
CA SER A 515 10.39 4.57 0.56
C SER A 515 11.62 4.84 1.43
N ASN A 516 12.67 5.39 0.79
CA ASN A 516 13.91 5.73 1.47
C ASN A 516 13.70 6.93 2.41
N SER A 517 13.92 6.73 3.71
CA SER A 517 13.68 7.77 4.72
C SER A 517 14.62 8.96 4.58
N THR A 518 15.88 8.71 4.21
CA THR A 518 16.88 9.77 4.04
C THR A 518 16.54 10.66 2.85
N TYR A 519 16.09 10.07 1.75
CA TYR A 519 15.61 10.84 0.59
C TYR A 519 14.33 11.62 0.91
N ASN A 520 13.40 11.05 1.69
CA ASN A 520 12.23 11.78 2.15
C ASN A 520 12.60 13.03 2.97
N THR A 521 13.60 12.93 3.84
CA THR A 521 14.15 14.06 4.60
C THR A 521 14.80 15.09 3.69
N LEU A 522 15.56 14.66 2.67
CA LEU A 522 16.08 15.60 1.67
C LEU A 522 14.95 16.37 0.99
N VAL A 523 13.94 15.67 0.46
CA VAL A 523 12.83 16.25 -0.29
C VAL A 523 12.03 17.25 0.57
N TYR A 524 11.62 16.85 1.77
CA TYR A 524 10.65 17.64 2.55
C TYR A 524 11.26 18.50 3.65
N ASP A 525 12.37 18.10 4.27
CA ASP A 525 12.95 18.84 5.40
C ASP A 525 14.12 19.74 4.98
N ILE A 526 14.91 19.32 3.99
CA ILE A 526 16.07 20.10 3.50
C ILE A 526 15.68 21.00 2.33
N LEU A 527 15.11 20.41 1.27
CA LEU A 527 14.70 21.14 0.06
C LEU A 527 13.32 21.79 0.19
N GLN A 528 12.60 21.47 1.27
CA GLN A 528 11.35 22.13 1.64
C GLN A 528 10.30 22.09 0.51
N MET A 529 10.21 20.94 -0.17
CA MET A 529 9.16 20.69 -1.13
C MET A 529 7.77 20.89 -0.49
N PRO A 530 6.82 21.49 -1.22
CA PRO A 530 5.46 21.66 -0.71
C PRO A 530 4.81 20.31 -0.44
N ILE A 531 4.16 20.18 0.72
CA ILE A 531 3.43 18.96 1.09
C ILE A 531 1.95 19.17 0.77
N SER A 532 1.52 18.75 -0.42
CA SER A 532 0.16 18.98 -0.93
C SER A 532 -0.88 17.95 -0.43
N ILE A 533 -0.41 16.82 0.10
CA ILE A 533 -1.23 15.70 0.58
C ILE A 533 -1.13 15.53 2.10
N ARG A 534 -1.98 14.67 2.65
CA ARG A 534 -2.11 14.44 4.10
C ARG A 534 -0.99 13.60 4.72
N ASN A 535 -0.04 13.10 3.95
CA ASN A 535 1.03 12.24 4.45
C ASN A 535 2.33 12.53 3.69
N ARG A 536 3.45 12.04 4.20
CA ARG A 536 4.78 12.16 3.55
C ARG A 536 5.19 10.89 2.80
N VAL A 537 4.30 9.91 2.66
CA VAL A 537 4.59 8.60 2.05
C VAL A 537 4.74 8.71 0.53
N ALA A 538 3.97 9.61 -0.10
CA ALA A 538 4.15 9.95 -1.50
C ALA A 538 5.05 11.17 -1.63
N MET A 539 6.21 11.00 -2.27
CA MET A 539 7.08 12.09 -2.69
C MET A 539 6.61 12.55 -4.06
N THR A 540 5.81 13.62 -4.08
CA THR A 540 5.17 14.17 -5.26
C THR A 540 5.98 15.29 -5.90
N ALA A 541 5.80 15.49 -7.21
CA ALA A 541 6.37 16.65 -7.91
C ALA A 541 5.50 17.90 -7.67
N ASP A 542 6.16 19.05 -7.56
CA ASP A 542 5.59 20.39 -7.58
C ASP A 542 6.75 21.36 -7.93
N VAL A 543 6.45 22.63 -8.15
CA VAL A 543 7.45 23.63 -8.50
C VAL A 543 8.41 23.88 -7.34
N ASN A 544 9.69 23.63 -7.56
CA ASN A 544 10.77 23.95 -6.62
C ASN A 544 12.12 23.99 -7.35
N PRO A 545 12.64 25.19 -7.65
CA PRO A 545 13.90 25.34 -8.40
C PRO A 545 15.11 24.66 -7.76
N PHE A 546 15.17 24.53 -6.43
CA PHE A 546 16.29 23.85 -5.76
C PHE A 546 16.24 22.33 -5.97
N GLN A 547 15.05 21.73 -5.87
CA GLN A 547 14.85 20.30 -6.14
C GLN A 547 15.08 20.00 -7.62
N GLU A 548 14.51 20.80 -8.51
CA GLU A 548 14.66 20.65 -9.96
C GLU A 548 16.14 20.70 -10.37
N TYR A 549 16.88 21.70 -9.87
CA TYR A 549 18.31 21.84 -10.11
C TYR A 549 19.13 20.69 -9.53
N LEU A 550 18.95 20.38 -8.24
CA LEU A 550 19.76 19.38 -7.53
C LEU A 550 19.53 17.96 -8.05
N MET A 551 18.27 17.64 -8.37
CA MET A 551 17.87 16.34 -8.91
C MET A 551 17.99 16.28 -10.43
N GLY A 552 18.55 17.25 -11.13
CA GLY A 552 18.69 17.13 -12.58
C GLY A 552 17.36 16.88 -13.30
N VAL A 553 16.27 17.48 -12.81
CA VAL A 553 14.95 17.41 -13.46
C VAL A 553 15.05 18.29 -14.69
N ARG A 554 15.44 17.68 -15.81
CA ARG A 554 15.63 18.41 -17.07
C ARG A 554 14.30 18.57 -17.78
N TYR A 555 13.42 17.59 -17.69
CA TYR A 555 12.14 17.58 -18.39
C TYR A 555 10.98 17.56 -17.42
N ILE A 556 9.93 18.31 -17.75
CA ILE A 556 8.68 18.31 -17.01
C ILE A 556 7.47 18.27 -17.94
N GLN A 557 6.41 17.64 -17.46
CA GLN A 557 5.05 17.78 -17.97
C GLN A 557 4.24 18.64 -17.01
N THR A 558 3.66 19.73 -17.51
CA THR A 558 2.90 20.72 -16.73
C THR A 558 1.86 21.43 -17.59
N LYS A 559 1.08 22.34 -17.00
CA LYS A 559 0.19 23.24 -17.74
C LYS A 559 0.90 24.53 -18.13
N ALA A 560 0.39 25.22 -19.16
CA ALA A 560 0.96 26.48 -19.64
C ALA A 560 1.12 27.56 -18.55
N ASP A 561 0.19 27.63 -17.60
CA ASP A 561 0.22 28.57 -16.47
C ASP A 561 1.11 28.13 -15.29
N LYS A 562 1.74 26.95 -15.40
CA LYS A 562 2.58 26.33 -14.36
C LYS A 562 3.98 25.98 -14.85
N VAL A 563 4.46 26.60 -15.93
CA VAL A 563 5.85 26.43 -16.39
C VAL A 563 6.78 27.17 -15.42
N PRO A 564 7.69 26.47 -14.70
CA PRO A 564 8.60 27.10 -13.75
C PRO A 564 9.62 28.00 -14.45
N ALA A 565 10.19 28.94 -13.70
CA ALA A 565 11.28 29.77 -14.21
C ALA A 565 12.47 28.91 -14.66
N GLY A 566 13.10 29.27 -15.78
CA GLY A 566 14.22 28.54 -16.36
C GLY A 566 13.85 27.40 -17.31
N TYR A 567 12.59 26.94 -17.29
CA TYR A 567 12.09 25.97 -18.28
C TYR A 567 11.60 26.66 -19.55
N LYS A 568 11.85 26.01 -20.69
CA LYS A 568 11.37 26.42 -22.02
C LYS A 568 10.44 25.36 -22.57
N THR A 569 9.35 25.78 -23.19
CA THR A 569 8.43 24.89 -23.88
C THR A 569 9.12 24.21 -25.06
N LEU A 570 9.10 22.88 -25.07
CA LEU A 570 9.51 22.04 -26.21
C LEU A 570 8.31 21.71 -27.10
N LEU A 571 7.18 21.37 -26.47
CA LEU A 571 5.96 20.96 -27.17
C LEU A 571 4.72 21.36 -26.36
N GLU A 572 3.65 21.70 -27.07
CA GLU A 572 2.34 22.02 -26.49
C GLU A 572 1.26 21.18 -27.18
N LYS A 573 0.40 20.52 -26.39
CA LYS A 573 -0.75 19.75 -26.86
C LYS A 573 -1.94 19.98 -25.93
N ASP A 574 -3.05 20.48 -26.47
CA ASP A 574 -4.33 20.66 -25.73
C ASP A 574 -4.19 21.42 -24.39
N GLY A 575 -3.28 22.40 -24.32
CA GLY A 575 -3.00 23.18 -23.11
C GLY A 575 -2.01 22.55 -22.12
N HIS A 576 -1.47 21.37 -22.45
CA HIS A 576 -0.40 20.68 -21.73
C HIS A 576 0.94 20.97 -22.38
N ILE A 577 1.96 21.18 -21.54
CA ILE A 577 3.30 21.59 -21.92
C ILE A 577 4.30 20.52 -21.53
N LEU A 578 5.13 20.14 -22.50
CA LEU A 578 6.41 19.49 -22.29
C LEU A 578 7.48 20.58 -22.29
N ALA A 579 8.20 20.74 -21.19
CA ALA A 579 9.22 21.77 -21.05
C ALA A 579 10.59 21.20 -20.65
N GLU A 580 11.65 21.94 -20.99
CA GLU A 580 13.03 21.60 -20.70
C GLU A 580 13.77 22.72 -19.98
N ASN A 581 14.58 22.35 -18.99
CA ASN A 581 15.61 23.19 -18.40
C ASN A 581 16.98 22.49 -18.50
N SER A 582 17.84 22.98 -19.38
CA SER A 582 19.20 22.46 -19.55
C SER A 582 20.18 22.88 -18.44
N ASN A 583 19.80 23.85 -17.61
CA ASN A 583 20.62 24.36 -16.51
C ASN A 583 20.25 23.69 -15.19
N VAL A 584 20.43 22.38 -15.14
CA VAL A 584 20.26 21.52 -13.96
C VAL A 584 21.50 20.64 -13.78
N LEU A 585 21.70 20.06 -12.59
CA LEU A 585 22.82 19.15 -12.39
C LEU A 585 22.65 17.87 -13.22
N PRO A 586 23.72 17.30 -13.79
CA PRO A 586 23.66 15.97 -14.37
C PRO A 586 23.44 14.92 -13.28
N ILE A 587 22.92 13.75 -13.66
CA ILE A 587 22.65 12.65 -12.70
C ILE A 587 23.93 12.21 -12.00
N ALA A 588 25.05 12.23 -12.71
CA ALA A 588 26.38 11.91 -12.20
C ALA A 588 27.42 12.95 -12.65
N TYR A 589 28.31 13.36 -11.75
CA TYR A 589 29.37 14.34 -12.01
C TYR A 589 30.50 14.22 -11.00
N GLY A 590 31.66 14.78 -11.34
CA GLY A 590 32.71 15.06 -10.36
C GLY A 590 32.49 16.43 -9.71
N SER A 591 32.79 16.56 -8.43
CA SER A 591 32.76 17.82 -7.71
C SER A 591 34.08 18.06 -6.99
N THR A 592 34.52 19.32 -7.04
CA THR A 592 35.74 19.79 -6.40
C THR A 592 35.51 20.98 -5.45
N ALA A 593 34.24 21.35 -5.24
CA ALA A 593 33.80 22.34 -4.27
C ALA A 593 33.00 21.64 -3.16
N LEU A 594 33.71 21.31 -2.08
CA LEU A 594 33.21 20.47 -1.00
C LEU A 594 32.89 21.30 0.24
N MET A 595 31.98 20.79 1.07
CA MET A 595 31.70 21.25 2.42
C MET A 595 31.45 20.01 3.29
N THR A 596 31.95 19.99 4.52
CA THR A 596 31.68 18.84 5.38
C THR A 596 30.26 18.87 5.92
N GLU A 597 29.73 17.70 6.26
CA GLU A 597 28.41 17.57 6.88
C GLU A 597 28.31 18.36 8.20
N SER A 598 29.36 18.35 9.04
CA SER A 598 29.36 19.11 10.30
C SER A 598 29.38 20.63 10.11
N GLU A 599 29.94 21.14 9.01
CA GLU A 599 29.88 22.56 8.67
C GLU A 599 28.50 22.93 8.13
N TYR A 600 27.95 22.10 7.26
CA TYR A 600 26.61 22.30 6.71
C TYR A 600 25.53 22.28 7.79
N ASP A 601 25.61 21.36 8.76
CA ASP A 601 24.63 21.19 9.83
C ASP A 601 24.63 22.37 10.84
N LYS A 602 25.60 23.30 10.76
CA LYS A 602 25.58 24.56 11.52
C LYS A 602 24.69 25.63 10.89
N LEU A 603 24.32 25.47 9.62
CA LEU A 603 23.49 26.42 8.88
C LEU A 603 22.02 26.28 9.28
N SER A 604 21.28 27.39 9.22
CA SER A 604 19.83 27.42 9.36
C SER A 604 19.15 27.53 8.00
N SER A 605 17.89 27.11 7.91
CA SER A 605 17.05 27.51 6.78
C SER A 605 16.86 29.04 6.76
N PRO A 606 16.93 29.71 5.60
CA PRO A 606 17.02 29.12 4.25
C PRO A 606 18.42 29.00 3.66
N GLN A 607 19.47 29.37 4.42
CA GLN A 607 20.85 29.35 3.92
C GLN A 607 21.33 27.95 3.49
N THR A 608 20.68 26.89 3.97
CA THR A 608 20.92 25.51 3.57
C THR A 608 20.64 25.26 2.09
N LEU A 609 19.62 25.90 1.50
CA LEU A 609 19.12 25.61 0.14
C LEU A 609 20.12 25.99 -0.96
N ASP A 610 20.63 27.22 -0.93
CA ASP A 610 21.62 27.64 -1.93
C ASP A 610 23.01 27.06 -1.62
N THR A 611 23.29 26.71 -0.36
CA THR A 611 24.54 26.02 -0.01
C THR A 611 24.61 24.61 -0.58
N ILE A 612 23.57 23.78 -0.45
CA ILE A 612 23.58 22.39 -0.96
C ILE A 612 23.58 22.32 -2.50
N THR A 613 23.10 23.37 -3.18
CA THR A 613 23.21 23.47 -4.65
C THR A 613 24.60 23.93 -5.09
N ASN A 614 25.29 24.72 -4.27
CA ASN A 614 26.61 25.30 -4.57
C ASN A 614 27.82 24.48 -4.07
N ARG A 615 27.62 23.62 -3.06
CA ARG A 615 28.67 22.76 -2.48
C ARG A 615 28.21 21.33 -2.43
N THR A 616 29.12 20.40 -2.69
CA THR A 616 28.88 18.98 -2.40
C THR A 616 29.11 18.73 -0.92
N ILE A 617 28.09 18.28 -0.23
CA ILE A 617 28.15 17.95 1.20
C ILE A 617 28.69 16.53 1.35
N VAL A 618 29.82 16.39 2.02
CA VAL A 618 30.53 15.10 2.18
C VAL A 618 30.72 14.75 3.66
N PRO A 619 30.90 13.46 4.00
CA PRO A 619 31.20 13.05 5.39
C PRO A 619 32.47 13.71 5.93
N ASP A 620 32.52 13.99 7.24
CA ASP A 620 33.68 14.63 7.90
C ASP A 620 34.98 13.80 7.82
N SER A 621 34.85 12.47 7.74
CA SER A 621 35.96 11.54 7.52
C SER A 621 35.44 10.37 6.68
N PRO A 622 36.00 10.12 5.48
CA PRO A 622 35.70 8.89 4.76
C PRO A 622 36.35 7.72 5.50
N ASP A 623 35.59 7.03 6.36
CA ASP A 623 36.08 5.86 7.12
C ASP A 623 36.80 4.86 6.19
N ASN A 624 38.05 4.53 6.51
CA ASN A 624 38.84 3.39 6.02
C ASN A 624 38.90 3.15 4.49
N SER A 625 39.17 4.18 3.69
CA SER A 625 39.69 3.94 2.33
C SER A 625 41.21 4.07 2.30
N GLU A 626 41.91 3.08 1.75
CA GLU A 626 43.37 3.13 1.48
C GLU A 626 43.78 4.28 0.52
N ASN A 627 42.79 5.03 0.02
CA ASN A 627 42.93 6.16 -0.91
C ASN A 627 42.66 7.53 -0.25
N ALA A 628 42.81 7.67 1.08
CA ALA A 628 42.62 8.94 1.78
C ALA A 628 43.62 10.00 1.28
N SER A 629 43.17 10.86 0.36
CA SER A 629 43.91 12.02 -0.11
C SER A 629 43.69 13.24 0.78
N ASP A 630 44.62 14.20 0.71
CA ASP A 630 44.50 15.49 1.40
C ASP A 630 43.45 16.37 0.68
N LEU A 631 42.18 16.18 1.06
CA LEU A 631 41.03 16.92 0.52
C LEU A 631 40.92 18.36 1.05
N SER A 632 41.86 18.82 1.89
CA SER A 632 41.81 20.15 2.54
C SER A 632 41.64 21.30 1.54
N ALA A 633 42.26 21.21 0.36
CA ALA A 633 42.18 22.22 -0.71
C ALA A 633 40.85 22.22 -1.51
N ALA A 634 39.97 21.23 -1.29
CA ALA A 634 38.65 21.12 -1.92
C ALA A 634 37.53 21.69 -1.04
N PHE A 635 37.77 21.89 0.27
CA PHE A 635 36.84 22.55 1.18
C PHE A 635 36.87 24.06 0.98
N LEU A 636 35.81 24.59 0.36
CA LEU A 636 35.70 26.01 0.04
C LEU A 636 34.60 26.66 0.89
N PRO A 637 34.88 27.79 1.56
CA PRO A 637 33.84 28.52 2.28
C PRO A 637 32.75 28.96 1.29
N TYR A 638 31.50 28.91 1.73
CA TYR A 638 30.37 29.46 1.01
C TYR A 638 29.51 30.25 1.99
N ALA A 639 29.21 31.49 1.65
CA ALA A 639 28.23 32.30 2.34
C ALA A 639 26.99 32.38 1.47
N SER A 640 25.84 32.00 2.04
CA SER A 640 24.56 32.05 1.36
C SER A 640 24.29 33.43 0.76
N GLN A 641 23.77 33.45 -0.46
CA GLN A 641 23.42 34.65 -1.22
C GLN A 641 21.95 35.03 -1.08
N MET A 642 21.20 34.33 -0.22
CA MET A 642 19.81 34.64 0.11
C MET A 642 19.68 36.06 0.66
N LYS A 643 18.76 36.85 0.10
CA LYS A 643 18.46 38.20 0.57
C LYS A 643 17.11 38.23 1.26
N GLU A 644 17.02 38.86 2.42
CA GLU A 644 15.74 39.05 3.09
C GLU A 644 14.84 39.96 2.25
N TYR A 645 13.56 39.59 2.14
CA TYR A 645 12.54 40.34 1.42
C TYR A 645 11.44 40.72 2.40
N SER A 646 11.34 42.01 2.73
CA SER A 646 10.43 42.49 3.76
C SER A 646 8.99 42.53 3.25
N LEU A 647 8.12 41.68 3.82
CA LEU A 647 6.68 41.72 3.59
C LEU A 647 5.96 42.54 4.67
N PRO A 648 4.82 43.19 4.35
CA PRO A 648 3.96 43.83 5.33
C PRO A 648 3.49 42.82 6.39
N ALA A 649 3.38 43.25 7.65
CA ALA A 649 2.98 42.39 8.75
C ALA A 649 1.58 41.76 8.56
N ASP A 650 0.72 42.42 7.79
CA ASP A 650 -0.64 41.99 7.46
C ASP A 650 -0.77 41.29 6.10
N PHE A 651 0.35 40.99 5.42
CA PHE A 651 0.34 40.42 4.06
C PHE A 651 -0.48 39.12 3.95
N LEU A 652 -0.36 38.23 4.95
CA LEU A 652 -1.11 36.98 5.05
C LEU A 652 -2.32 37.06 6.00
N ASN A 653 -2.80 38.25 6.34
CA ASN A 653 -4.03 38.39 7.09
C ASN A 653 -5.21 37.85 6.29
N HIS A 654 -5.96 36.95 6.91
CA HIS A 654 -7.17 36.35 6.37
C HIS A 654 -8.27 36.38 7.44
N LYS A 655 -9.52 36.27 7.01
CA LYS A 655 -10.66 36.18 7.94
C LYS A 655 -11.01 34.72 8.17
N THR A 656 -11.31 34.34 9.42
CA THR A 656 -11.90 33.04 9.72
C THR A 656 -13.21 32.90 8.93
N SER A 657 -13.26 31.91 8.04
CA SER A 657 -14.38 31.71 7.12
C SER A 657 -14.78 30.25 7.02
N LYS A 658 -16.08 30.02 6.78
CA LYS A 658 -16.65 28.70 6.49
C LYS A 658 -16.45 28.27 5.03
N LYS A 659 -16.00 29.20 4.18
CA LYS A 659 -15.70 28.98 2.76
C LYS A 659 -14.25 29.36 2.49
N ASP A 660 -13.71 28.79 1.43
CA ASP A 660 -12.38 29.15 0.96
C ASP A 660 -12.37 30.62 0.50
N GLU A 661 -11.27 31.32 0.75
CA GLU A 661 -11.07 32.73 0.41
C GLU A 661 -9.92 32.83 -0.59
N THR A 662 -10.13 33.51 -1.72
CA THR A 662 -9.07 33.80 -2.69
C THR A 662 -8.82 35.30 -2.71
N VAL A 663 -7.55 35.69 -2.52
CA VAL A 663 -7.12 37.09 -2.52
C VAL A 663 -5.87 37.25 -3.37
N ARG A 664 -5.77 38.39 -4.06
CA ARG A 664 -4.54 38.84 -4.70
C ARG A 664 -3.86 39.86 -3.79
N ARG A 665 -2.57 39.70 -3.55
CA ARG A 665 -1.76 40.58 -2.69
C ARG A 665 -0.59 41.16 -3.49
N GLU A 666 -0.57 42.47 -3.63
CA GLU A 666 0.54 43.19 -4.25
C GLU A 666 1.80 43.08 -3.39
N LEU A 667 2.92 42.80 -4.03
CA LEU A 667 4.24 42.75 -3.43
C LEU A 667 4.75 44.18 -3.18
N PRO A 668 5.52 44.44 -2.10
CA PRO A 668 6.09 45.76 -1.83
C PRO A 668 7.01 46.28 -2.93
N GLU A 669 7.76 45.38 -3.56
CA GLU A 669 8.64 45.65 -4.70
C GLU A 669 8.41 44.58 -5.77
N THR A 670 8.38 45.00 -7.04
CA THR A 670 8.34 44.09 -8.19
C THR A 670 9.55 43.17 -8.15
N LEU A 671 9.30 41.86 -8.20
CA LEU A 671 10.36 40.88 -8.32
C LEU A 671 10.68 40.69 -9.81
N PRO A 672 11.93 40.91 -10.25
CA PRO A 672 12.30 40.69 -11.64
C PRO A 672 12.13 39.23 -12.05
N ALA A 673 11.87 39.01 -13.34
CA ALA A 673 11.85 37.69 -13.97
C ALA A 673 13.05 36.82 -13.55
N SER A 674 12.82 35.52 -13.41
CA SER A 674 13.82 34.54 -12.95
C SER A 674 14.40 34.83 -11.56
N THR A 675 13.62 35.45 -10.68
CA THR A 675 13.91 35.56 -9.25
C THR A 675 13.07 34.56 -8.46
N ILE A 676 13.72 33.78 -7.59
CA ILE A 676 13.05 32.90 -6.64
C ILE A 676 12.59 33.73 -5.45
N LEU A 677 11.32 33.67 -5.11
CA LEU A 677 10.76 34.12 -3.85
C LEU A 677 10.51 32.90 -2.96
N LEU A 678 11.31 32.76 -1.90
CA LEU A 678 11.00 31.87 -0.80
C LEU A 678 10.06 32.58 0.16
N LEU A 679 8.89 32.01 0.40
CA LEU A 679 7.95 32.44 1.44
C LEU A 679 7.72 31.29 2.43
N SER A 680 7.90 31.57 3.72
CA SER A 680 7.65 30.60 4.79
C SER A 680 6.91 31.21 5.96
N PHE A 681 6.10 30.38 6.63
CA PHE A 681 5.38 30.75 7.85
C PHE A 681 4.90 29.52 8.61
N ASP A 682 4.78 29.66 9.92
CA ASP A 682 4.25 28.62 10.80
C ASP A 682 2.72 28.65 10.80
N VAL A 683 2.11 27.47 10.80
CA VAL A 683 0.67 27.25 10.86
C VAL A 683 0.33 26.68 12.24
N LYS A 684 -0.45 27.42 13.03
CA LYS A 684 -1.05 26.93 14.26
C LYS A 684 -2.50 26.54 13.99
N TYR A 685 -2.75 25.24 14.00
CA TYR A 685 -4.04 24.64 13.70
C TYR A 685 -4.32 23.46 14.64
N ASN A 686 -5.55 23.34 15.12
CA ASN A 686 -5.99 22.27 16.02
C ASN A 686 -7.30 21.61 15.58
N GLY A 687 -7.72 21.82 14.33
CA GLY A 687 -8.98 21.26 13.84
C GLY A 687 -8.88 19.80 13.42
N GLU A 688 -10.04 19.15 13.37
CA GLU A 688 -10.16 17.72 13.06
C GLU A 688 -9.88 17.39 11.59
N LYS A 689 -10.12 18.35 10.67
CA LYS A 689 -10.01 18.17 9.23
C LYS A 689 -8.72 18.76 8.68
N ASP A 690 -8.26 18.27 7.54
CA ASP A 690 -7.09 18.85 6.88
C ASP A 690 -7.36 20.32 6.50
N MET A 691 -6.34 21.17 6.61
CA MET A 691 -6.35 22.55 6.11
C MET A 691 -5.26 22.73 5.04
N SER A 692 -5.44 23.67 4.12
CA SER A 692 -4.42 23.96 3.11
C SER A 692 -4.39 25.43 2.69
N ILE A 693 -3.22 25.91 2.31
CA ILE A 693 -3.05 27.21 1.67
C ILE A 693 -2.39 26.95 0.30
N THR A 694 -2.84 27.67 -0.71
CA THR A 694 -2.26 27.62 -2.05
C THR A 694 -1.79 29.01 -2.43
N ILE A 695 -0.55 29.15 -2.88
CA ILE A 695 0.02 30.42 -3.33
C ILE A 695 0.59 30.20 -4.73
N ASN A 696 0.13 30.98 -5.71
CA ASN A 696 0.48 30.84 -7.12
C ASN A 696 0.42 29.39 -7.61
N GLY A 697 -0.64 28.67 -7.24
CA GLY A 697 -0.88 27.29 -7.66
C GLY A 697 -0.07 26.21 -6.93
N ILE A 698 0.89 26.57 -6.06
CA ILE A 698 1.65 25.66 -5.19
C ILE A 698 0.84 25.44 -3.92
N ARG A 699 0.59 24.18 -3.53
CA ARG A 699 -0.28 23.85 -2.39
C ARG A 699 0.49 23.24 -1.23
N ASN A 700 0.36 23.84 -0.05
CA ASN A 700 0.71 23.18 1.22
C ASN A 700 -0.54 22.80 2.01
N ARG A 701 -0.47 21.65 2.68
CA ARG A 701 -1.53 21.09 3.51
C ARG A 701 -0.96 20.71 4.87
N LEU A 702 -1.74 20.98 5.93
CA LEU A 702 -1.53 20.43 7.27
C LEU A 702 -2.67 19.47 7.58
N SER A 703 -2.31 18.27 8.03
CA SER A 703 -3.28 17.22 8.35
C SER A 703 -4.07 17.55 9.61
N GLY A 704 -5.35 17.19 9.63
CA GLY A 704 -6.17 17.32 10.83
C GLY A 704 -5.79 16.33 11.93
N SER A 705 -6.25 16.57 13.15
CA SER A 705 -5.94 15.73 14.32
C SER A 705 -6.45 14.28 14.21
N GLU A 706 -7.41 14.00 13.34
CA GLU A 706 -7.92 12.65 13.08
C GLU A 706 -7.12 11.89 12.00
N ALA A 707 -6.10 12.51 11.39
CA ALA A 707 -5.39 11.92 10.27
C ALA A 707 -4.65 10.62 10.67
N PRO A 708 -4.86 9.52 9.92
CA PRO A 708 -4.15 8.26 10.09
C PRO A 708 -2.62 8.31 10.09
N TYR A 709 -2.07 9.16 9.24
CA TYR A 709 -0.66 9.31 8.93
C TYR A 709 -0.42 10.81 8.75
N PRO A 710 -0.42 11.58 9.84
CA PRO A 710 -0.34 13.03 9.74
C PRO A 710 0.98 13.42 9.07
N ASN A 711 0.93 14.43 8.22
CA ASN A 711 2.13 14.95 7.57
C ASN A 711 2.99 15.85 8.47
N ASN A 712 2.47 16.29 9.62
CA ASN A 712 3.13 17.19 10.57
C ASN A 712 3.73 18.46 9.91
N ASN A 713 3.04 18.98 8.88
CA ASN A 713 3.51 20.12 8.09
C ASN A 713 3.20 21.46 8.80
N ASP A 714 3.80 21.69 9.97
CA ASP A 714 3.51 22.85 10.82
C ASP A 714 4.14 24.16 10.30
N THR A 715 5.04 24.09 9.32
CA THR A 715 5.65 25.24 8.65
C THR A 715 5.47 25.07 7.14
N PHE A 716 4.79 26.02 6.50
CA PHE A 716 4.58 25.98 5.06
C PHE A 716 5.72 26.71 4.35
N TYR A 717 6.22 26.11 3.26
CA TYR A 717 7.26 26.65 2.40
C TYR A 717 6.75 26.75 0.96
N TYR A 718 7.02 27.89 0.32
CA TYR A 718 6.69 28.15 -1.08
C TYR A 718 7.93 28.66 -1.81
N MET A 719 8.30 27.97 -2.89
CA MET A 719 9.42 28.32 -3.77
C MET A 719 8.87 28.90 -5.08
N ILE A 720 8.47 30.17 -5.05
CA ILE A 720 7.74 30.79 -6.16
C ILE A 720 8.74 31.40 -7.14
N SER A 721 8.57 31.15 -8.43
CA SER A 721 9.39 31.76 -9.48
C SER A 721 8.58 31.89 -10.78
N SER A 722 8.96 32.85 -11.62
CA SER A 722 8.34 33.08 -12.93
C SER A 722 9.38 33.51 -13.97
N ASN A 723 9.11 33.25 -15.25
CA ASN A 723 9.87 33.81 -16.38
C ASN A 723 9.48 35.27 -16.69
N GLU A 724 8.48 35.82 -16.00
CA GLU A 724 8.02 37.19 -16.10
C GLU A 724 8.21 37.91 -14.75
N ASP A 725 8.20 39.25 -14.79
CA ASP A 725 8.21 40.08 -13.58
C ASP A 725 6.96 39.80 -12.73
N MET A 726 7.11 39.76 -11.41
CA MET A 726 6.05 39.41 -10.48
C MET A 726 5.77 40.55 -9.52
N ASP A 727 4.56 41.12 -9.64
CA ASP A 727 4.08 42.24 -8.82
C ASP A 727 3.13 41.80 -7.70
N ALA A 728 2.58 40.58 -7.77
CA ALA A 728 1.57 40.12 -6.82
C ALA A 728 1.59 38.60 -6.64
N LEU A 729 0.99 38.15 -5.53
CA LEU A 729 0.72 36.74 -5.25
C LEU A 729 -0.79 36.48 -5.21
N ASP A 730 -1.22 35.41 -5.87
CA ASP A 730 -2.58 34.88 -5.79
C ASP A 730 -2.62 33.81 -4.70
N ILE A 731 -3.38 34.07 -3.64
CA ILE A 731 -3.42 33.28 -2.41
C ILE A 731 -4.83 32.73 -2.20
N MET A 732 -4.93 31.42 -2.03
CA MET A 732 -6.15 30.73 -1.64
C MET A 732 -6.01 30.13 -0.24
N PHE A 733 -6.79 30.67 0.69
CA PHE A 733 -6.93 30.19 2.06
C PHE A 733 -8.08 29.17 2.13
N SER A 734 -7.82 27.94 2.57
CA SER A 734 -8.92 27.01 2.85
C SER A 734 -9.74 27.47 4.05
N ARG A 735 -11.02 27.10 4.10
CA ARG A 735 -11.87 27.26 5.27
C ARG A 735 -11.22 26.69 6.53
N GLY A 736 -11.47 27.32 7.67
CA GLY A 736 -10.96 26.88 8.97
C GLY A 736 -10.56 28.06 9.85
N GLU A 737 -10.21 27.75 11.09
CA GLU A 737 -9.64 28.70 12.04
C GLU A 737 -8.20 28.27 12.31
N TYR A 738 -7.24 29.03 11.80
CA TYR A 738 -5.82 28.80 11.99
C TYR A 738 -5.10 30.13 12.09
N LYS A 739 -3.98 30.13 12.81
CA LYS A 739 -3.15 31.32 12.97
C LYS A 739 -1.85 31.13 12.20
N LEU A 740 -1.49 32.13 11.40
CA LEU A 740 -0.23 32.19 10.69
C LEU A 740 0.74 33.06 11.50
N THR A 741 1.96 32.58 11.72
CA THR A 741 3.00 33.27 12.50
C THR A 741 4.36 33.12 11.84
N ASN A 742 5.34 33.93 12.27
CA ASN A 742 6.73 33.83 11.80
C ASN A 742 6.85 33.91 10.28
N ILE A 743 6.14 34.85 9.67
CA ILE A 743 6.19 35.10 8.23
C ILE A 743 7.58 35.60 7.87
N LYS A 744 8.26 34.89 6.97
CA LYS A 744 9.59 35.25 6.47
C LYS A 744 9.60 35.10 4.96
N ALA A 745 10.22 36.04 4.28
CA ALA A 745 10.45 35.95 2.85
C ALA A 745 11.89 36.28 2.49
N TYR A 746 12.39 35.60 1.47
CA TYR A 746 13.74 35.76 0.94
C TYR A 746 13.71 35.69 -0.58
N THR A 747 14.67 36.34 -1.22
CA THR A 747 14.86 36.31 -2.67
C THR A 747 16.24 35.79 -3.05
N LEU A 748 16.27 35.09 -4.19
CA LEU A 748 17.50 34.61 -4.81
C LEU A 748 17.34 34.61 -6.33
N PRO A 749 18.20 35.30 -7.11
CA PRO A 749 18.21 35.15 -8.56
C PRO A 749 18.47 33.70 -8.97
N LEU A 750 17.68 33.16 -9.89
CA LEU A 750 17.78 31.77 -10.36
C LEU A 750 19.17 31.47 -10.95
N SER A 751 19.83 32.47 -11.54
CA SER A 751 21.20 32.37 -12.07
C SER A 751 22.27 32.03 -11.03
N LEU A 752 21.96 32.16 -9.74
CA LEU A 752 22.88 31.78 -8.66
C LEU A 752 22.81 30.28 -8.33
N LEU A 753 21.77 29.56 -8.78
CA LEU A 753 21.76 28.09 -8.74
C LEU A 753 22.83 27.56 -9.69
N SER A 754 23.98 27.26 -9.11
CA SER A 754 25.20 26.89 -9.82
C SER A 754 26.08 26.06 -8.90
N HIS A 755 26.82 25.11 -9.48
CA HIS A 755 27.74 24.24 -8.75
C HIS A 755 29.18 24.50 -9.22
N PRO A 756 29.92 25.42 -8.57
CA PRO A 756 31.31 25.68 -8.91
C PRO A 756 32.14 24.40 -8.75
N GLY A 757 33.11 24.20 -9.64
CA GLY A 757 33.97 23.02 -9.57
C GLY A 757 33.30 21.71 -10.00
N LEU A 758 32.16 21.79 -10.70
CA LEU A 758 31.56 20.66 -11.41
C LEU A 758 32.48 20.19 -12.54
N VAL A 759 32.64 18.87 -12.63
CA VAL A 759 33.44 18.16 -13.64
C VAL A 759 32.49 17.22 -14.37
N THR A 760 32.43 17.35 -15.69
CA THR A 760 31.51 16.57 -16.53
C THR A 760 31.91 15.10 -16.55
N PHE A 761 30.95 14.22 -16.28
CA PHE A 761 31.06 12.78 -16.50
C PHE A 761 30.68 12.45 -17.95
N GLN A 762 31.49 11.62 -18.62
CA GLN A 762 31.20 11.13 -19.96
C GLN A 762 30.59 9.73 -19.86
N GLU A 763 29.27 9.67 -19.93
CA GLU A 763 28.52 8.41 -19.92
C GLU A 763 28.86 7.53 -21.13
N LYS A 764 28.99 6.23 -20.88
CA LYS A 764 29.16 5.17 -21.87
C LYS A 764 27.98 4.22 -21.76
N GLY A 765 27.78 3.39 -22.79
CA GLY A 765 26.73 2.36 -22.76
C GLY A 765 26.89 1.44 -21.55
N ILE A 766 25.78 1.16 -20.88
CA ILE A 766 25.71 0.20 -19.78
C ILE A 766 25.61 -1.24 -20.31
N SER A 767 26.12 -2.18 -19.54
CA SER A 767 26.10 -3.60 -19.85
C SER A 767 25.78 -4.45 -18.62
N GLY A 768 25.04 -5.54 -18.81
CA GLY A 768 24.73 -6.49 -17.74
C GLY A 768 23.92 -5.87 -16.59
N LYS A 769 24.57 -5.63 -15.45
CA LYS A 769 23.96 -5.12 -14.21
C LYS A 769 24.36 -3.69 -13.88
N GLU A 770 25.12 -3.05 -14.75
CA GLU A 770 25.54 -1.67 -14.61
C GLU A 770 24.32 -0.76 -14.65
N ILE A 771 24.23 0.15 -13.68
CA ILE A 771 23.27 1.26 -13.67
C ILE A 771 23.93 2.56 -14.13
N LEU A 772 25.26 2.62 -14.11
CA LEU A 772 26.07 3.74 -14.61
C LEU A 772 27.43 3.20 -15.08
N ASN A 773 27.88 3.66 -16.25
CA ASN A 773 29.20 3.35 -16.80
C ASN A 773 29.73 4.58 -17.54
N GLY A 774 31.03 4.88 -17.43
CA GLY A 774 31.62 6.02 -18.13
C GLY A 774 32.97 6.45 -17.60
N SER A 775 33.46 7.59 -18.07
CA SER A 775 34.77 8.13 -17.73
C SER A 775 34.72 9.58 -17.26
N ILE A 776 35.66 9.95 -16.39
CA ILE A 776 35.83 11.32 -15.90
C ILE A 776 37.30 11.68 -15.80
N ASP A 777 37.67 12.93 -16.05
CA ASP A 777 39.02 13.44 -15.82
C ASP A 777 38.98 14.55 -14.76
N MET A 778 39.42 14.21 -13.55
CA MET A 778 39.36 15.08 -12.38
C MET A 778 40.56 16.05 -12.36
N PRO A 779 40.33 17.37 -12.37
CA PRO A 779 41.41 18.36 -12.40
C PRO A 779 42.19 18.45 -11.07
N LYS A 780 41.54 18.07 -9.96
CA LYS A 780 42.09 17.96 -8.61
C LYS A 780 41.26 16.93 -7.83
N ASP A 781 41.78 16.50 -6.68
CA ASP A 781 41.08 15.59 -5.78
C ASP A 781 39.71 16.16 -5.40
N GLY A 782 38.72 15.28 -5.31
CA GLY A 782 37.32 15.65 -5.09
C GLY A 782 36.44 14.42 -4.88
N TYR A 783 35.17 14.52 -5.30
CA TYR A 783 34.20 13.43 -5.18
C TYR A 783 33.52 13.16 -6.51
N PHE A 784 33.27 11.89 -6.80
CA PHE A 784 32.19 11.52 -7.70
C PHE A 784 30.87 11.59 -6.94
N VAL A 785 29.90 12.25 -7.54
CA VAL A 785 28.58 12.50 -6.97
C VAL A 785 27.55 12.00 -7.95
N THR A 786 26.57 11.27 -7.44
CA THR A 786 25.34 10.98 -8.18
C THR A 786 24.17 11.65 -7.48
N SER A 787 23.02 11.61 -8.13
CA SER A 787 21.73 11.87 -7.51
C SER A 787 20.93 10.59 -7.27
N TYR A 788 21.59 9.41 -7.34
CA TYR A 788 20.98 8.15 -6.95
C TYR A 788 20.85 8.07 -5.43
N THR A 789 19.69 7.67 -4.94
CA THR A 789 19.44 7.60 -3.51
C THR A 789 20.35 6.58 -2.84
N PHE A 790 21.06 7.00 -1.80
CA PHE A 790 21.95 6.14 -1.04
C PHE A 790 21.17 5.03 -0.32
N SER A 791 21.61 3.80 -0.51
CA SER A 791 21.09 2.61 0.18
C SER A 791 22.14 1.49 0.14
N LYS A 792 21.97 0.47 0.98
CA LYS A 792 22.84 -0.72 0.92
C LYS A 792 22.56 -1.48 -0.39
N GLY A 793 23.61 -1.88 -1.10
CA GLY A 793 23.51 -2.67 -2.33
C GLY A 793 24.36 -2.14 -3.49
N TYR A 794 24.88 -0.91 -3.40
CA TYR A 794 25.80 -0.37 -4.39
C TYR A 794 27.14 -1.09 -4.38
N ILE A 795 27.64 -1.38 -5.57
CA ILE A 795 29.03 -1.78 -5.83
C ILE A 795 29.58 -0.72 -6.78
N VAL A 796 30.63 -0.03 -6.35
CA VAL A 796 31.30 1.01 -7.13
C VAL A 796 32.69 0.52 -7.49
N CYS A 797 33.04 0.60 -8.76
CA CYS A 797 34.39 0.32 -9.26
C CYS A 797 34.99 1.58 -9.89
N VAL A 798 36.19 1.94 -9.45
CA VAL A 798 37.03 3.01 -10.01
C VAL A 798 38.29 2.36 -10.57
N ASP A 799 38.53 2.52 -11.87
CA ASP A 799 39.65 1.90 -12.60
C ASP A 799 39.74 0.37 -12.39
N GLY A 800 38.58 -0.28 -12.34
CA GLY A 800 38.44 -1.73 -12.13
C GLY A 800 38.67 -2.19 -10.68
N LYS A 801 38.83 -1.28 -9.71
CA LYS A 801 38.96 -1.60 -8.28
C LYS A 801 37.74 -1.10 -7.50
N GLU A 802 37.28 -1.90 -6.55
CA GLU A 802 36.15 -1.49 -5.70
C GLU A 802 36.49 -0.25 -4.86
N ALA A 803 35.58 0.71 -4.83
CA ALA A 803 35.61 1.90 -4.01
C ALA A 803 34.45 1.89 -3.00
N ALA A 804 34.68 2.40 -1.80
CA ALA A 804 33.65 2.44 -0.76
C ALA A 804 32.57 3.48 -1.11
N PRO A 805 31.30 3.08 -1.31
CA PRO A 805 30.21 4.03 -1.52
C PRO A 805 29.90 4.75 -0.21
N VAL A 806 29.74 6.07 -0.27
CA VAL A 806 29.36 6.92 0.87
C VAL A 806 28.12 7.76 0.53
N GLN A 807 27.46 8.25 1.57
CA GLN A 807 26.36 9.18 1.43
C GLN A 807 26.91 10.61 1.28
N VAL A 808 26.51 11.29 0.20
CA VAL A 808 26.81 12.71 -0.06
C VAL A 808 25.50 13.49 -0.24
N ASN A 809 25.54 14.82 -0.12
CA ASN A 809 24.38 15.71 -0.24
C ASN A 809 23.18 15.24 0.60
N LYS A 810 23.48 14.71 1.79
CA LYS A 810 22.54 14.19 2.78
C LYS A 810 21.70 12.98 2.34
N ALA A 811 21.66 12.56 1.07
CA ALA A 811 20.85 11.42 0.63
C ALA A 811 21.35 10.65 -0.59
N PHE A 812 22.43 11.05 -1.26
CA PHE A 812 22.85 10.44 -2.53
C PHE A 812 24.11 9.60 -2.41
N LEU A 813 24.30 8.72 -3.38
CA LEU A 813 25.54 7.96 -3.57
C LEU A 813 26.65 8.87 -4.08
N GLY A 814 27.81 8.80 -3.42
CA GLY A 814 29.07 9.36 -3.91
C GLY A 814 30.27 8.59 -3.38
N PHE A 815 31.47 8.96 -3.82
CA PHE A 815 32.74 8.38 -3.36
C PHE A 815 33.91 9.30 -3.76
N PRO A 816 35.02 9.31 -3.00
CA PRO A 816 36.16 10.16 -3.30
C PRO A 816 36.82 9.75 -4.63
N LEU A 817 37.31 10.75 -5.38
CA LEU A 817 38.15 10.57 -6.56
C LEU A 817 39.43 11.40 -6.43
N GLN A 818 40.54 10.82 -6.86
CA GLN A 818 41.81 11.53 -6.96
C GLN A 818 41.86 12.35 -8.25
N LYS A 819 42.85 13.22 -8.36
CA LYS A 819 43.17 13.90 -9.62
C LYS A 819 43.56 12.90 -10.71
N GLY A 820 43.00 13.07 -11.89
CA GLY A 820 43.34 12.31 -13.11
C GLY A 820 42.14 11.67 -13.78
N ALA A 821 42.43 10.92 -14.85
CA ALA A 821 41.43 10.18 -15.61
C ALA A 821 41.04 8.89 -14.88
N HIS A 822 39.74 8.67 -14.74
CA HIS A 822 39.14 7.52 -14.07
C HIS A 822 38.02 6.90 -14.92
N GLU A 823 37.97 5.57 -14.92
CA GLU A 823 36.82 4.79 -15.42
C GLU A 823 35.92 4.41 -14.25
N ILE A 824 34.63 4.70 -14.38
CA ILE A 824 33.63 4.53 -13.31
C ILE A 824 32.57 3.53 -13.76
N GLN A 825 32.33 2.52 -12.91
CA GLN A 825 31.24 1.57 -13.06
C GLN A 825 30.47 1.48 -11.75
N ILE A 826 29.14 1.55 -11.84
CA ILE A 826 28.26 1.39 -10.68
C ILE A 826 27.23 0.31 -10.98
N GLU A 827 27.13 -0.65 -10.08
CA GLU A 827 26.07 -1.65 -10.06
C GLU A 827 25.23 -1.51 -8.78
N PHE A 828 24.00 -2.00 -8.83
CA PHE A 828 23.15 -2.13 -7.65
C PHE A 828 22.59 -3.54 -7.54
N HIS A 829 22.83 -4.19 -6.40
CA HIS A 829 22.27 -5.50 -6.08
C HIS A 829 21.37 -5.38 -4.85
N ALA A 830 20.09 -5.69 -5.01
CA ALA A 830 19.14 -5.59 -3.92
C ALA A 830 19.55 -6.57 -2.78
N PRO A 831 19.78 -6.07 -1.55
CA PRO A 831 20.23 -6.91 -0.45
C PRO A 831 19.33 -8.12 -0.23
N GLY A 832 19.92 -9.31 -0.12
CA GLY A 832 19.20 -10.56 0.14
C GLY A 832 18.45 -11.17 -1.05
N LYS A 833 18.39 -10.51 -2.22
CA LYS A 833 17.72 -11.05 -3.42
C LYS A 833 18.28 -12.40 -3.85
N SER A 834 19.59 -12.49 -4.07
CA SER A 834 20.24 -13.73 -4.53
C SER A 834 20.09 -14.88 -3.53
N LEU A 835 20.25 -14.58 -2.23
CA LEU A 835 20.06 -15.56 -1.17
C LEU A 835 18.60 -16.02 -1.09
N GLY A 836 17.65 -15.07 -1.15
CA GLY A 836 16.22 -15.34 -1.14
C GLY A 836 15.82 -16.22 -2.32
N ALA A 837 16.30 -15.90 -3.52
CA ALA A 837 16.07 -16.69 -4.73
C ALA A 837 16.64 -18.11 -4.61
N ALA A 838 17.87 -18.27 -4.11
CA ALA A 838 18.49 -19.58 -3.92
C ALA A 838 17.70 -20.43 -2.91
N LEU A 839 17.32 -19.86 -1.76
CA LEU A 839 16.53 -20.56 -0.74
C LEU A 839 15.14 -20.95 -1.25
N SER A 840 14.48 -20.06 -2.00
CA SER A 840 13.20 -20.38 -2.64
C SER A 840 13.35 -21.49 -3.67
N PHE A 841 14.36 -21.45 -4.54
CA PHE A 841 14.63 -22.50 -5.52
C PHE A 841 14.85 -23.86 -4.84
N VAL A 842 15.67 -23.91 -3.78
CA VAL A 842 15.88 -25.14 -3.00
C VAL A 842 14.56 -25.64 -2.40
N ALA A 843 13.73 -24.76 -1.83
CA ALA A 843 12.43 -25.14 -1.29
C ALA A 843 11.49 -25.72 -2.37
N PHE A 844 11.42 -25.11 -3.55
CA PHE A 844 10.66 -25.64 -4.69
C PHE A 844 11.19 -27.01 -5.15
N ALA A 845 12.51 -27.14 -5.32
CA ALA A 845 13.14 -28.38 -5.75
C ALA A 845 12.91 -29.52 -4.75
N LEU A 846 13.05 -29.25 -3.45
CA LEU A 846 12.79 -30.22 -2.38
C LEU A 846 11.32 -30.63 -2.33
N LEU A 847 10.39 -29.69 -2.52
CA LEU A 847 8.96 -30.00 -2.59
C LEU A 847 8.65 -30.93 -3.77
N ILE A 848 9.18 -30.63 -4.96
CA ILE A 848 9.00 -31.48 -6.15
C ILE A 848 9.62 -32.85 -5.93
N PHE A 849 10.88 -32.90 -5.49
CA PHE A 849 11.61 -34.15 -5.25
C PHE A 849 10.86 -35.06 -4.29
N TYR A 850 10.41 -34.53 -3.14
CA TYR A 850 9.68 -35.32 -2.15
C TYR A 850 8.42 -35.96 -2.73
N ASN A 851 7.65 -35.19 -3.49
CA ASN A 851 6.39 -35.65 -4.06
C ASN A 851 6.58 -36.67 -5.19
N VAL A 852 7.60 -36.47 -6.04
CA VAL A 852 7.95 -37.44 -7.09
C VAL A 852 8.49 -38.74 -6.49
N ALA A 853 9.41 -38.66 -5.53
CA ALA A 853 9.99 -39.83 -4.87
C ALA A 853 8.92 -40.66 -4.14
N TYR A 854 7.99 -40.00 -3.45
CA TYR A 854 6.85 -40.69 -2.84
C TYR A 854 5.93 -41.33 -3.90
N GLY A 855 5.61 -40.60 -4.96
CA GLY A 855 4.77 -41.11 -6.06
C GLY A 855 5.36 -42.37 -6.72
N LEU A 856 6.67 -42.40 -6.94
CA LEU A 856 7.39 -43.56 -7.45
C LEU A 856 7.38 -44.73 -6.47
N ARG A 857 7.68 -44.48 -5.19
CA ARG A 857 7.65 -45.53 -4.16
C ARG A 857 6.26 -46.17 -4.05
N HIS A 858 5.21 -45.36 -4.08
CA HIS A 858 3.84 -45.87 -4.01
C HIS A 858 3.43 -46.64 -5.28
N LYS A 859 3.92 -46.25 -6.47
CA LYS A 859 3.74 -47.04 -7.70
C LYS A 859 4.52 -48.36 -7.70
N ILE A 860 5.70 -48.42 -7.07
CA ILE A 860 6.52 -49.65 -6.97
C ILE A 860 5.97 -50.63 -5.93
N MET A 861 5.31 -50.12 -4.87
CA MET A 861 4.71 -50.96 -3.81
C MET A 861 3.29 -51.45 -4.12
N ARG A 862 2.66 -50.97 -5.19
CA ARG A 862 1.40 -51.50 -5.74
C ARG A 862 1.71 -52.44 -6.90
#